data_AF-A0A2P5BIM6-F1
#
_entry.id   AF-A0A2P5BIM6-F1
#
_cell.length_a   1.000
_cell.length_b   1.000
_cell.length_c   1.000
_cell.angle_alpha   90.00
_cell.angle_beta   90.00
_cell.angle_gamma   90.00
#
_symmetry.space_group_name_H-M   'P 1'
#
loop_
_entity.id
_entity.type
_entity.pdbx_description
1 polymer ?
#
loop_
_entity_poly.entity_id
_entity_poly.type
_entity_poly.pdbx_seq_one_letter_code
_entity_poly.pdbx_strand_id
1 'polypeptide(L)'
;MLSTNSKDTEKSLEHRNNTRMALKLLPKPHPYLRFMASRFVSSYSSHFHCCPSSSSSLSRRLLFSKPLRAGFRLRRSSSCFLIRNAVTPRAFMSSGATTEALHGSASSKAYGSDQIQVLEGLDPVRKRPGMYIGSTGPRGLHHLVYEILDNAVDEAQAGFASKIEVVLHEDDSVSITDNGRGIPIDMHPVTKKSSLETVLTVLHAGGKFGGSSSGYSVSGGLHGVGLSVVNALSEALEVTVWRDGMEYRQKYSRGKPVSTLISQVLPVELKDQQGTRIRFWPDKEVFTTAIEFDYNTIGGRIRELAFLNPMLTINLRKEDSDPEKVQSNEYFYAGGLVEYVKWLNTDKNFGIWNLHHSVVDEKFLIQKPLHDIVGFRKEVDGISIDAALQWCSDAYSDTVLGYANSIRTVDGGTHIDGIKASLTRTLNNLGKKSKTIKEKDITLSGEHVREGLTCVISVKVPNPEFEGQTKTRLGNPEVRKVVDQSVQEYLTEYLELHPDVLDSILSKALNALKRCKYGRPGQIRAVPARKSRREAQPGPIARGLNTGLGRPNPAALAAKRARELVRQKSVLRSSSLPGKLADCSSTNPEESEIFIVEGDSAGGSAKQGRDRRFQAILPLRGKILNIERKDEAAMYKNEEIQNLILGLGLGVKGEDFKKEALRYHKIIILTDADVDGAHIRTLLLTFFFRYQRALFDEGCIYVGVPPLYKVERGKQVHYCYDDDQLKKLQRSFPSNASYNIQRFKGLGEMMPAQLWETTMDPERRMLKRLVVEDAAEANIVFSSLMGARVDYRKELIQNSANMIDLHQLDI
;
A
#
# COMPACT_ATOMS: atom_id res chain seq x y z
N MET A 1 -8.21 71.99 23.94
CA MET A 1 -6.95 72.12 23.18
C MET A 1 -6.61 70.75 22.62
N LEU A 2 -6.25 70.54 21.36
CA LEU A 2 -6.23 71.34 20.11
C LEU A 2 -6.36 70.28 18.97
N SER A 3 -7.38 70.34 18.11
CA SER A 3 -7.28 70.73 16.67
C SER A 3 -6.59 69.67 15.77
N THR A 4 -7.08 69.24 14.59
CA THR A 4 -8.04 69.82 13.60
C THR A 4 -8.65 68.76 12.65
N ASN A 5 -9.89 69.00 12.17
CA ASN A 5 -10.41 68.80 10.78
C ASN A 5 -10.33 67.43 10.05
N SER A 6 -11.26 67.03 9.16
CA SER A 6 -12.62 67.55 8.83
C SER A 6 -13.38 66.67 7.81
N LYS A 7 -14.69 66.50 8.04
CA LYS A 7 -15.83 66.58 7.08
C LYS A 7 -16.18 65.48 6.03
N ASP A 8 -17.52 65.40 5.89
CA ASP A 8 -18.42 64.89 4.83
C ASP A 8 -18.85 63.41 4.90
N THR A 9 -20.12 63.05 5.20
CA THR A 9 -21.47 63.39 4.62
C THR A 9 -21.64 62.93 3.18
N GLU A 10 -22.80 62.44 2.67
CA GLU A 10 -24.05 61.85 3.20
C GLU A 10 -24.90 61.49 1.94
N LYS A 11 -25.51 60.29 1.84
CA LYS A 11 -26.88 60.02 1.26
C LYS A 11 -27.19 58.56 0.92
N SER A 12 -28.48 58.29 0.77
CA SER A 12 -29.15 56.98 0.78
C SER A 12 -30.34 56.92 -0.21
N LEU A 13 -30.98 55.74 -0.31
CA LEU A 13 -32.20 55.39 -1.09
C LEU A 13 -31.99 55.26 -2.62
N GLU A 14 -32.45 54.20 -3.29
CA GLU A 14 -33.86 53.74 -3.35
C GLU A 14 -34.11 52.22 -3.30
N HIS A 15 -35.35 51.87 -2.93
CA HIS A 15 -35.97 50.55 -3.05
C HIS A 15 -36.90 50.52 -4.29
N ARG A 16 -36.94 49.41 -5.04
CA ARG A 16 -38.16 48.57 -5.22
C ARG A 16 -38.03 47.49 -6.32
N ASN A 17 -38.55 46.32 -5.97
CA ASN A 17 -39.34 45.37 -6.77
C ASN A 17 -39.12 45.29 -8.29
N ASN A 18 -38.83 44.06 -8.76
CA ASN A 18 -39.66 43.51 -9.84
C ASN A 18 -39.84 42.00 -9.68
N THR A 19 -41.08 41.54 -9.87
CA THR A 19 -41.53 40.17 -9.56
C THR A 19 -42.23 39.58 -10.78
N ARG A 20 -41.89 38.32 -11.15
CA ARG A 20 -42.59 37.46 -12.14
C ARG A 20 -42.73 38.00 -13.58
N MET A 21 -42.22 37.23 -14.53
CA MET A 21 -43.06 36.59 -15.57
C MET A 21 -42.31 35.39 -16.18
N ALA A 22 -43.05 34.38 -16.61
CA ALA A 22 -42.50 33.09 -17.05
C ALA A 22 -42.42 32.98 -18.57
N LEU A 23 -41.53 32.13 -19.09
CA LEU A 23 -41.75 31.50 -20.40
C LEU A 23 -41.03 30.14 -20.48
N LYS A 24 -41.83 29.07 -20.63
CA LYS A 24 -41.35 27.74 -21.00
C LYS A 24 -40.84 27.76 -22.43
N LEU A 25 -39.61 27.31 -22.67
CA LEU A 25 -39.16 26.90 -24.00
C LEU A 25 -38.43 25.56 -23.91
N LEU A 26 -39.14 24.49 -24.27
CA LEU A 26 -38.56 23.21 -24.67
C LEU A 26 -38.15 23.27 -26.15
N PRO A 27 -36.96 22.79 -26.50
CA PRO A 27 -36.69 22.28 -27.85
C PRO A 27 -36.29 20.79 -27.84
N LYS A 28 -37.29 19.97 -28.18
CA LYS A 28 -37.27 18.70 -28.97
C LYS A 28 -35.96 17.88 -29.13
N PRO A 29 -36.00 16.54 -28.94
CA PRO A 29 -34.94 15.63 -29.37
C PRO A 29 -35.13 15.14 -30.83
N HIS A 30 -34.04 15.00 -31.61
CA HIS A 30 -33.93 14.18 -32.84
C HIS A 30 -32.55 14.32 -33.52
N PRO A 31 -32.19 13.47 -34.51
CA PRO A 31 -32.10 12.00 -34.55
C PRO A 31 -30.60 11.56 -34.51
N TYR A 32 -30.19 10.30 -34.36
CA TYR A 32 -30.36 9.19 -35.30
C TYR A 32 -29.96 7.87 -34.64
N LEU A 33 -30.82 6.84 -34.75
CA LEU A 33 -30.47 5.46 -34.45
C LEU A 33 -31.40 4.56 -35.28
N ARG A 34 -30.89 3.99 -36.39
CA ARG A 34 -31.58 2.96 -37.20
C ARG A 34 -30.64 2.28 -38.20
N PHE A 35 -31.03 1.05 -38.58
CA PHE A 35 -30.32 0.05 -39.39
C PHE A 35 -29.16 -0.68 -38.65
N MET A 36 -29.08 -2.01 -38.62
CA MET A 36 -29.90 -3.06 -39.25
C MET A 36 -30.30 -4.19 -38.29
N ALA A 37 -31.49 -4.75 -38.51
CA ALA A 37 -31.83 -6.12 -38.13
C ALA A 37 -32.86 -6.70 -39.12
N SER A 38 -32.94 -8.03 -39.23
CA SER A 38 -33.88 -8.86 -40.02
C SER A 38 -33.63 -9.08 -41.53
N ARG A 39 -33.03 -10.24 -41.82
CA ARG A 39 -33.27 -11.25 -42.89
C ARG A 39 -32.17 -12.31 -42.63
N PHE A 40 -32.45 -13.57 -42.29
CA PHE A 40 -33.33 -14.54 -42.94
C PHE A 40 -34.03 -15.48 -41.94
N VAL A 41 -35.16 -16.06 -42.35
CA VAL A 41 -35.80 -17.25 -41.78
C VAL A 41 -36.30 -18.14 -42.95
N SER A 42 -36.53 -19.43 -42.68
CA SER A 42 -36.98 -20.51 -43.59
C SER A 42 -35.84 -21.17 -44.41
N SER A 43 -35.83 -22.49 -44.62
CA SER A 43 -36.66 -23.61 -44.10
C SER A 43 -36.02 -24.98 -44.46
N TYR A 44 -36.73 -26.09 -44.21
CA TYR A 44 -36.36 -27.52 -44.37
C TYR A 44 -35.48 -28.06 -43.21
N SER A 45 -35.86 -29.06 -42.39
CA SER A 45 -36.58 -30.35 -42.60
C SER A 45 -35.78 -31.32 -43.51
N SER A 46 -35.62 -32.62 -43.25
CA SER A 46 -36.46 -33.56 -42.49
C SER A 46 -35.75 -34.92 -42.20
N HIS A 47 -36.17 -35.62 -41.13
CA HIS A 47 -35.98 -37.08 -40.87
C HIS A 47 -34.52 -37.57 -40.62
N PHE A 48 -34.21 -38.77 -40.08
CA PHE A 48 -34.98 -40.02 -39.85
C PHE A 48 -34.67 -40.73 -38.50
N HIS A 49 -35.48 -41.75 -38.20
CA HIS A 49 -35.63 -42.60 -37.02
C HIS A 49 -34.43 -43.38 -36.41
N CYS A 50 -34.47 -43.49 -35.07
CA CYS A 50 -34.42 -44.70 -34.19
C CYS A 50 -33.30 -45.78 -34.22
N CYS A 51 -33.26 -46.50 -33.06
CA CYS A 51 -32.54 -47.74 -32.74
C CYS A 51 -31.04 -47.56 -32.37
N PRO A 52 -30.49 -48.35 -31.42
CA PRO A 52 -30.64 -49.80 -31.33
C PRO A 52 -31.14 -50.40 -29.99
N SER A 53 -31.16 -51.74 -30.01
CA SER A 53 -31.84 -52.72 -29.17
C SER A 53 -31.17 -53.08 -27.83
N SER A 54 -31.93 -53.85 -27.04
CA SER A 54 -31.57 -54.47 -25.76
C SER A 54 -30.91 -55.86 -25.87
N SER A 55 -30.50 -56.41 -24.72
CA SER A 55 -29.99 -57.78 -24.48
C SER A 55 -28.55 -58.06 -24.98
N SER A 56 -27.78 -59.01 -24.42
CA SER A 56 -28.15 -60.14 -23.55
C SER A 56 -27.07 -60.53 -22.52
N SER A 57 -27.40 -61.49 -21.65
CA SER A 57 -26.62 -61.99 -20.51
C SER A 57 -25.98 -63.36 -20.75
N LEU A 58 -25.00 -63.74 -19.90
CA LEU A 58 -24.67 -65.09 -19.34
C LEU A 58 -23.22 -65.04 -18.78
N SER A 59 -22.94 -65.06 -17.47
CA SER A 59 -23.12 -66.10 -16.42
C SER A 59 -22.16 -67.31 -16.45
N ARG A 60 -21.23 -67.37 -15.48
CA ARG A 60 -20.96 -68.50 -14.53
C ARG A 60 -19.80 -68.14 -13.56
N ARG A 61 -20.00 -68.20 -12.23
CA ARG A 61 -19.64 -69.31 -11.27
C ARG A 61 -18.11 -69.49 -11.10
N LEU A 62 -17.48 -69.65 -9.93
CA LEU A 62 -17.79 -69.86 -8.48
C LEU A 62 -16.62 -69.22 -7.63
N LEU A 63 -16.42 -69.32 -6.30
CA LEU A 63 -17.02 -70.12 -5.21
C LEU A 63 -17.13 -69.31 -3.87
N PHE A 64 -16.36 -69.63 -2.80
CA PHE A 64 -16.47 -69.09 -1.43
C PHE A 64 -15.12 -69.03 -0.67
N SER A 65 -15.11 -68.28 0.45
CA SER A 65 -14.42 -68.53 1.75
C SER A 65 -13.09 -67.83 2.13
N LYS A 66 -13.10 -67.27 3.36
CA LYS A 66 -12.00 -67.10 4.34
C LYS A 66 -11.99 -68.36 5.26
N PRO A 67 -11.03 -68.65 6.21
CA PRO A 67 -10.08 -67.74 6.88
C PRO A 67 -8.68 -68.30 7.36
N LEU A 68 -7.88 -67.41 7.98
CA LEU A 68 -6.93 -67.61 9.11
C LEU A 68 -5.59 -68.41 9.04
N ARG A 69 -4.62 -67.91 9.84
CA ARG A 69 -3.39 -68.50 10.46
C ARG A 69 -2.05 -68.66 9.69
N ALA A 70 -1.12 -67.74 10.02
CA ALA A 70 0.22 -67.92 10.64
C ALA A 70 1.26 -68.99 10.16
N GLY A 71 2.51 -68.52 9.95
CA GLY A 71 3.78 -69.29 9.84
C GLY A 71 4.84 -68.50 9.05
N PHE A 72 5.87 -67.81 9.57
CA PHE A 72 7.11 -68.16 10.33
C PHE A 72 8.24 -68.89 9.56
N ARG A 73 9.49 -68.39 9.72
CA ARG A 73 10.84 -68.97 9.37
C ARG A 73 11.27 -68.93 7.89
N LEU A 74 12.56 -68.83 7.48
CA LEU A 74 13.94 -68.63 8.06
C LEU A 74 14.76 -67.93 6.92
N ARG A 75 15.64 -66.91 7.10
CA ARG A 75 16.94 -66.76 7.81
C ARG A 75 18.17 -67.47 7.19
N ARG A 76 19.15 -66.68 6.69
CA ARG A 76 20.64 -66.83 6.79
C ARG A 76 21.28 -65.49 6.32
N SER A 77 21.99 -64.69 7.14
CA SER A 77 23.34 -64.83 7.76
C SER A 77 24.45 -64.24 6.83
N SER A 78 25.48 -63.48 7.24
CA SER A 78 26.10 -63.09 8.55
C SER A 78 26.71 -61.65 8.41
N SER A 79 27.39 -60.97 9.34
CA SER A 79 28.10 -61.28 10.62
C SER A 79 28.29 -59.98 11.47
N CYS A 80 28.06 -60.00 12.80
CA CYS A 80 29.04 -59.86 13.93
C CYS A 80 29.75 -58.49 14.06
N PHE A 81 29.88 -57.78 15.20
CA PHE A 81 30.01 -58.07 16.66
C PHE A 81 29.14 -57.07 17.50
N LEU A 82 28.43 -57.41 18.61
CA LEU A 82 28.85 -57.63 20.03
C LEU A 82 29.43 -56.35 20.72
N ILE A 83 29.04 -55.82 21.91
CA ILE A 83 28.26 -56.23 23.13
C ILE A 83 27.66 -54.94 23.78
N ARG A 84 26.35 -54.78 24.09
CA ARG A 84 25.55 -55.17 25.30
C ARG A 84 26.06 -54.58 26.66
N ASN A 85 25.26 -54.10 27.62
CA ASN A 85 23.82 -54.26 27.95
C ASN A 85 23.23 -53.03 28.70
N ALA A 86 21.90 -52.93 28.78
CA ALA A 86 21.15 -52.02 29.65
C ALA A 86 20.45 -52.78 30.81
N VAL A 87 20.16 -52.10 31.93
CA VAL A 87 19.32 -52.61 33.04
C VAL A 87 18.51 -51.48 33.69
N THR A 88 17.23 -51.72 33.96
CA THR A 88 16.33 -50.96 34.84
C THR A 88 15.84 -51.87 35.99
N PRO A 89 14.99 -51.40 36.91
CA PRO A 89 15.22 -50.40 37.95
C PRO A 89 15.27 -51.04 39.36
N ARG A 90 15.65 -50.30 40.41
CA ARG A 90 15.45 -50.76 41.80
C ARG A 90 15.28 -49.59 42.77
N ALA A 91 14.28 -49.67 43.65
CA ALA A 91 14.04 -48.71 44.71
C ALA A 91 15.00 -48.95 45.90
N PHE A 92 15.34 -47.87 46.61
CA PHE A 92 15.88 -47.93 47.98
C PHE A 92 15.48 -46.66 48.77
N MET A 93 15.34 -46.78 50.08
CA MET A 93 14.75 -45.74 50.93
C MET A 93 15.76 -44.97 51.78
N SER A 94 15.44 -43.68 52.00
CA SER A 94 15.65 -42.91 53.24
C SER A 94 17.05 -42.45 53.71
N SER A 95 17.01 -41.34 54.45
CA SER A 95 18.06 -40.65 55.22
C SER A 95 19.11 -39.86 54.41
N GLY A 96 19.45 -38.62 54.76
CA GLY A 96 18.80 -37.72 55.72
C GLY A 96 19.65 -36.49 56.03
N ALA A 97 19.20 -35.29 55.66
CA ALA A 97 19.80 -34.01 56.08
C ALA A 97 18.78 -32.86 55.95
N THR A 98 18.32 -32.36 57.10
CA THR A 98 17.80 -30.98 57.27
C THR A 98 18.99 -30.01 57.10
N THR A 99 18.85 -28.75 56.69
CA THR A 99 17.87 -27.73 57.13
C THR A 99 17.62 -26.61 56.10
N GLU A 100 16.44 -26.00 56.20
CA GLU A 100 16.13 -24.58 55.94
C GLU A 100 16.46 -23.93 54.58
N ALA A 101 15.42 -23.82 53.73
CA ALA A 101 15.31 -22.77 52.73
C ALA A 101 13.86 -22.26 52.61
N LEU A 102 13.66 -21.02 53.05
CA LEU A 102 12.65 -20.02 52.64
C LEU A 102 11.28 -20.52 52.11
N HIS A 103 10.23 -20.25 52.91
CA HIS A 103 8.84 -20.26 52.45
C HIS A 103 8.58 -19.15 51.40
N GLY A 104 8.68 -19.51 50.12
CA GLY A 104 8.09 -18.77 49.00
C GLY A 104 7.02 -19.63 48.35
N SER A 105 5.75 -19.29 48.51
CA SER A 105 4.61 -20.06 47.99
C SER A 105 4.44 -19.88 46.47
N ALA A 106 5.36 -20.46 45.70
CA ALA A 106 5.19 -20.62 44.26
C ALA A 106 4.11 -21.67 43.97
N SER A 107 2.84 -21.24 43.93
CA SER A 107 1.76 -22.09 43.39
C SER A 107 2.06 -22.39 41.92
N SER A 108 2.55 -23.59 41.62
CA SER A 108 2.61 -24.09 40.26
C SER A 108 1.18 -24.23 39.75
N LYS A 109 0.70 -23.22 39.01
CA LYS A 109 -0.57 -23.28 38.30
C LYS A 109 -0.46 -24.39 37.25
N ALA A 110 -0.92 -25.59 37.61
CA ALA A 110 -0.93 -26.73 36.71
C ALA A 110 -1.73 -26.37 35.45
N TYR A 111 -1.09 -26.48 34.29
CA TYR A 111 -1.75 -26.25 33.01
C TYR A 111 -2.63 -27.47 32.70
N GLY A 112 -3.91 -27.37 33.01
CA GLY A 112 -4.94 -28.38 32.77
C GLY A 112 -5.92 -27.98 31.66
N SER A 113 -6.84 -28.88 31.32
CA SER A 113 -7.92 -28.66 30.34
C SER A 113 -8.69 -27.37 30.58
N ASP A 114 -8.90 -27.03 31.85
CA ASP A 114 -9.79 -25.94 32.27
C ASP A 114 -9.20 -24.55 32.00
N GLN A 115 -7.91 -24.49 31.62
CA GLN A 115 -7.24 -23.27 31.14
C GLN A 115 -7.35 -23.10 29.61
N ILE A 116 -7.91 -24.08 28.88
CA ILE A 116 -8.18 -23.98 27.45
C ILE A 116 -9.52 -23.29 27.25
N GLN A 117 -9.49 -21.98 27.00
CA GLN A 117 -10.70 -21.21 26.71
C GLN A 117 -11.10 -21.35 25.24
N VAL A 118 -12.20 -22.05 24.97
CA VAL A 118 -12.90 -22.00 23.69
C VAL A 118 -13.69 -20.69 23.61
N LEU A 119 -13.71 -20.05 22.44
CA LEU A 119 -14.42 -18.81 22.17
C LEU A 119 -15.46 -19.08 21.09
N GLU A 120 -16.73 -18.84 21.39
CA GLU A 120 -17.85 -19.16 20.49
C GLU A 120 -18.38 -17.91 19.78
N GLY A 121 -19.03 -18.11 18.62
CA GLY A 121 -19.62 -17.03 17.83
C GLY A 121 -18.59 -15.97 17.41
N LEU A 122 -18.84 -14.72 17.80
CA LEU A 122 -18.04 -13.54 17.42
C LEU A 122 -17.07 -13.06 18.51
N ASP A 123 -17.06 -13.70 19.69
CA ASP A 123 -16.10 -13.41 20.76
C ASP A 123 -14.61 -13.53 20.34
N PRO A 124 -14.19 -14.46 19.43
CA PRO A 124 -12.82 -14.47 18.91
C PRO A 124 -12.41 -13.16 18.22
N VAL A 125 -13.34 -12.53 17.49
CA VAL A 125 -13.10 -11.29 16.75
C VAL A 125 -12.87 -10.13 17.72
N ARG A 126 -13.74 -9.98 18.72
CA ARG A 126 -13.60 -8.92 19.74
C ARG A 126 -12.35 -9.07 20.60
N LYS A 127 -11.90 -10.30 20.90
CA LYS A 127 -10.66 -10.52 21.66
C LYS A 127 -9.38 -10.30 20.86
N ARG A 128 -9.42 -10.44 19.52
CA ARG A 128 -8.24 -10.29 18.64
C ARG A 128 -8.56 -9.52 17.34
N PRO A 129 -9.06 -8.27 17.43
CA PRO A 129 -9.56 -7.51 16.28
C PRO A 129 -8.52 -7.34 15.17
N GLY A 130 -7.26 -7.05 15.50
CA GLY A 130 -6.17 -6.88 14.53
C GLY A 130 -5.92 -8.10 13.63
N MET A 131 -6.30 -9.31 14.05
CA MET A 131 -6.20 -10.51 13.19
C MET A 131 -7.21 -10.50 12.02
N TYR A 132 -8.32 -9.77 12.17
CA TYR A 132 -9.40 -9.69 11.19
C TYR A 132 -9.36 -8.37 10.39
N ILE A 133 -9.12 -7.24 11.06
CA ILE A 133 -9.13 -5.90 10.44
C ILE A 133 -7.74 -5.26 10.30
N GLY A 134 -6.66 -5.94 10.68
CA GLY A 134 -5.27 -5.47 10.60
C GLY A 134 -4.82 -4.70 11.84
N SER A 135 -5.53 -3.63 12.22
CA SER A 135 -5.23 -2.84 13.42
C SER A 135 -6.50 -2.31 14.09
N THR A 136 -6.39 -1.71 15.27
CA THR A 136 -7.48 -1.02 15.98
C THR A 136 -7.35 0.52 15.94
N GLY A 137 -6.50 1.03 15.05
CA GLY A 137 -6.37 2.47 14.78
C GLY A 137 -7.19 2.90 13.55
N PRO A 138 -6.92 4.11 13.00
CA PRO A 138 -7.66 4.67 11.87
C PRO A 138 -7.75 3.74 10.66
N ARG A 139 -6.70 2.98 10.33
CA ARG A 139 -6.74 1.99 9.23
C ARG A 139 -7.83 0.93 9.45
N GLY A 140 -7.86 0.32 10.63
CA GLY A 140 -8.84 -0.72 10.97
C GLY A 140 -10.27 -0.18 10.99
N LEU A 141 -10.44 1.07 11.42
CA LEU A 141 -11.71 1.79 11.37
C LEU A 141 -12.23 1.96 9.94
N HIS A 142 -11.39 2.45 9.03
CA HIS A 142 -11.71 2.55 7.60
C HIS A 142 -11.95 1.18 6.94
N HIS A 143 -11.26 0.14 7.40
CA HIS A 143 -11.43 -1.22 6.89
C HIS A 143 -12.84 -1.79 7.15
N LEU A 144 -13.51 -1.36 8.23
CA LEU A 144 -14.93 -1.70 8.46
C LEU A 144 -15.85 -1.17 7.34
N VAL A 145 -15.59 0.06 6.88
CA VAL A 145 -16.30 0.68 5.75
C VAL A 145 -16.02 -0.10 4.47
N TYR A 146 -14.76 -0.49 4.23
CA TYR A 146 -14.35 -1.21 3.03
C TYR A 146 -14.99 -2.59 2.93
N GLU A 147 -15.08 -3.36 4.03
CA GLU A 147 -15.72 -4.68 4.00
C GLU A 147 -17.21 -4.62 3.65
N ILE A 148 -17.96 -3.59 4.08
CA ILE A 148 -19.36 -3.42 3.64
C ILE A 148 -19.44 -2.89 2.21
N LEU A 149 -18.59 -1.91 1.85
CA LEU A 149 -18.56 -1.31 0.52
C LEU A 149 -18.18 -2.33 -0.57
N ASP A 150 -17.18 -3.17 -0.34
CA ASP A 150 -16.77 -4.24 -1.26
C ASP A 150 -17.89 -5.29 -1.42
N ASN A 151 -18.70 -5.57 -0.38
CA ASN A 151 -19.88 -6.42 -0.50
C ASN A 151 -20.97 -5.81 -1.40
N ALA A 152 -21.21 -4.49 -1.31
CA ALA A 152 -22.12 -3.77 -2.19
C ALA A 152 -21.60 -3.69 -3.64
N VAL A 153 -20.27 -3.55 -3.83
CA VAL A 153 -19.64 -3.62 -5.15
C VAL A 153 -19.75 -5.03 -5.75
N ASP A 154 -19.68 -6.10 -4.95
CA ASP A 154 -19.89 -7.47 -5.44
C ASP A 154 -21.33 -7.67 -6.00
N GLU A 155 -22.37 -7.03 -5.46
CA GLU A 155 -23.72 -7.00 -6.06
C GLU A 155 -23.75 -6.25 -7.40
N ALA A 156 -22.99 -5.15 -7.51
CA ALA A 156 -22.86 -4.40 -8.77
C ALA A 156 -22.10 -5.20 -9.84
N GLN A 157 -21.06 -5.93 -9.44
CA GLN A 157 -20.30 -6.80 -10.35
C GLN A 157 -21.09 -8.00 -10.84
N ALA A 158 -22.00 -8.52 -10.02
CA ALA A 158 -22.98 -9.52 -10.42
C ALA A 158 -24.09 -8.96 -11.31
N GLY A 159 -24.12 -7.64 -11.55
CA GLY A 159 -25.06 -6.97 -12.46
C GLY A 159 -26.40 -6.59 -11.83
N PHE A 160 -26.52 -6.65 -10.50
CA PHE A 160 -27.79 -6.38 -9.79
C PHE A 160 -27.87 -5.00 -9.16
N ALA A 161 -26.75 -4.40 -8.75
CA ALA A 161 -26.71 -3.02 -8.27
C ALA A 161 -26.11 -2.07 -9.32
N SER A 162 -26.60 -0.82 -9.33
CA SER A 162 -26.12 0.27 -10.18
C SER A 162 -25.80 1.55 -9.41
N LYS A 163 -26.25 1.66 -8.16
CA LYS A 163 -26.01 2.79 -7.28
C LYS A 163 -25.67 2.33 -5.85
N ILE A 164 -24.62 2.92 -5.29
CA ILE A 164 -24.26 2.80 -3.88
C ILE A 164 -24.23 4.20 -3.26
N GLU A 165 -24.73 4.34 -2.05
CA GLU A 165 -24.64 5.56 -1.24
C GLU A 165 -23.91 5.27 0.06
N VAL A 166 -22.88 6.07 0.36
CA VAL A 166 -22.05 6.01 1.56
C VAL A 166 -22.20 7.33 2.31
N VAL A 167 -22.72 7.26 3.54
CA VAL A 167 -22.94 8.44 4.39
C VAL A 167 -22.13 8.30 5.67
N LEU A 168 -21.26 9.28 5.92
CA LEU A 168 -20.59 9.51 7.20
C LEU A 168 -21.47 10.46 7.99
N HIS A 169 -22.05 10.00 9.10
CA HIS A 169 -22.99 10.75 9.93
C HIS A 169 -22.27 11.53 11.04
N GLU A 170 -22.94 12.55 11.59
CA GLU A 170 -22.46 13.35 12.73
C GLU A 170 -22.34 12.56 14.05
N ASP A 171 -22.97 11.38 14.15
CA ASP A 171 -22.98 10.54 15.36
C ASP A 171 -21.91 9.42 15.35
N ASP A 172 -20.78 9.68 14.69
CA ASP A 172 -19.66 8.76 14.45
C ASP A 172 -20.06 7.44 13.74
N SER A 173 -21.23 7.39 13.10
CA SER A 173 -21.70 6.21 12.36
C SER A 173 -21.50 6.33 10.86
N VAL A 174 -21.39 5.17 10.20
CA VAL A 174 -21.39 5.08 8.75
C VAL A 174 -22.60 4.28 8.31
N SER A 175 -23.32 4.75 7.30
CA SER A 175 -24.27 3.91 6.57
C SER A 175 -23.88 3.74 5.10
N ILE A 176 -24.03 2.50 4.62
CA ILE A 176 -23.81 2.13 3.21
C ILE A 176 -25.11 1.51 2.73
N THR A 177 -25.61 2.01 1.60
CA THR A 177 -26.85 1.57 0.97
C THR A 177 -26.59 1.17 -0.48
N ASP A 178 -26.97 -0.04 -0.87
CA ASP A 178 -26.98 -0.52 -2.26
C ASP A 178 -28.42 -0.67 -2.79
N ASN A 179 -28.56 -0.70 -4.11
CA ASN A 179 -29.82 -1.01 -4.81
C ASN A 179 -29.82 -2.41 -5.48
N GLY A 180 -29.09 -3.38 -4.90
CA GLY A 180 -28.99 -4.75 -5.40
C GLY A 180 -30.17 -5.65 -4.98
N ARG A 181 -29.92 -6.97 -4.93
CA ARG A 181 -30.98 -7.98 -4.63
C ARG A 181 -31.46 -7.98 -3.18
N GLY A 182 -30.71 -7.32 -2.29
CA GLY A 182 -30.87 -7.40 -0.84
C GLY A 182 -30.47 -8.75 -0.23
N ILE A 183 -29.98 -8.73 1.01
CA ILE A 183 -29.57 -9.95 1.74
C ILE A 183 -30.77 -10.89 1.92
N PRO A 184 -30.63 -12.22 1.71
CA PRO A 184 -31.73 -13.17 1.89
C PRO A 184 -32.28 -13.19 3.33
N ILE A 185 -33.61 -13.23 3.48
CA ILE A 185 -34.33 -13.14 4.76
C ILE A 185 -34.99 -14.45 5.21
N ASP A 186 -34.99 -15.45 4.32
CA ASP A 186 -35.51 -16.81 4.52
C ASP A 186 -34.82 -17.55 5.68
N MET A 187 -35.43 -18.63 6.16
CA MET A 187 -34.90 -19.44 7.25
C MET A 187 -33.78 -20.36 6.75
N HIS A 188 -32.55 -20.09 7.17
CA HIS A 188 -31.38 -20.85 6.75
C HIS A 188 -31.44 -22.31 7.28
N PRO A 189 -31.25 -23.33 6.41
CA PRO A 189 -31.60 -24.71 6.72
C PRO A 189 -30.78 -25.35 7.84
N VAL A 190 -29.55 -24.89 8.08
CA VAL A 190 -28.66 -25.45 9.11
C VAL A 190 -28.81 -24.73 10.45
N THR A 191 -28.72 -23.40 10.45
CA THR A 191 -28.71 -22.57 11.68
C THR A 191 -30.09 -22.35 12.28
N LYS A 192 -31.18 -22.62 11.52
CA LYS A 192 -32.58 -22.40 11.94
C LYS A 192 -32.87 -20.97 12.40
N LYS A 193 -32.13 -20.01 11.82
CA LYS A 193 -32.28 -18.55 11.98
C LYS A 193 -32.58 -17.95 10.60
N SER A 194 -32.92 -16.66 10.53
CA SER A 194 -32.93 -15.98 9.23
C SER A 194 -31.53 -16.03 8.59
N SER A 195 -31.49 -16.06 7.26
CA SER A 195 -30.27 -15.99 6.47
C SER A 195 -29.50 -14.69 6.77
N LEU A 196 -30.23 -13.58 6.98
CA LEU A 196 -29.69 -12.29 7.49
C LEU A 196 -28.98 -12.43 8.84
N GLU A 197 -29.63 -13.01 9.87
CA GLU A 197 -28.98 -13.20 11.18
C GLU A 197 -27.81 -14.17 11.09
N THR A 198 -27.89 -15.17 10.21
CA THR A 198 -26.82 -16.13 9.99
C THR A 198 -25.55 -15.46 9.47
N VAL A 199 -25.62 -14.62 8.42
CA VAL A 199 -24.45 -13.91 7.88
C VAL A 199 -23.89 -12.82 8.82
N LEU A 200 -24.69 -12.35 9.77
CA LEU A 200 -24.29 -11.34 10.75
C LEU A 200 -23.72 -11.92 12.06
N THR A 201 -24.04 -13.17 12.40
CA THR A 201 -23.67 -13.78 13.70
C THR A 201 -22.76 -14.99 13.60
N VAL A 202 -22.53 -15.55 12.40
CA VAL A 202 -21.72 -16.75 12.18
C VAL A 202 -20.53 -16.42 11.27
N LEU A 203 -19.32 -16.66 11.75
CA LEU A 203 -18.10 -16.55 10.94
C LEU A 203 -18.13 -17.57 9.79
N HIS A 204 -17.66 -17.17 8.61
CA HIS A 204 -17.64 -18.01 7.39
C HIS A 204 -19.04 -18.41 6.87
N ALA A 205 -20.06 -17.59 7.14
CA ALA A 205 -21.40 -17.75 6.57
C ALA A 205 -21.65 -16.71 5.45
N GLY A 206 -22.01 -17.17 4.26
CA GLY A 206 -22.32 -16.29 3.13
C GLY A 206 -22.56 -17.01 1.80
N GLY A 207 -23.21 -16.34 0.86
CA GLY A 207 -23.54 -16.91 -0.46
C GLY A 207 -22.36 -17.03 -1.46
N LYS A 208 -21.13 -16.72 -1.02
CA LYS A 208 -19.92 -16.59 -1.86
C LYS A 208 -19.06 -17.86 -1.94
N PHE A 209 -19.41 -18.92 -1.19
CA PHE A 209 -18.64 -20.19 -1.14
C PHE A 209 -19.12 -21.29 -2.10
N GLY A 210 -20.20 -21.08 -2.84
CA GLY A 210 -20.88 -22.14 -3.60
C GLY A 210 -20.19 -22.59 -4.90
N GLY A 211 -19.07 -21.98 -5.31
CA GLY A 211 -18.49 -22.21 -6.64
C GLY A 211 -19.54 -21.98 -7.74
N SER A 212 -19.77 -22.98 -8.60
CA SER A 212 -20.78 -22.94 -9.67
C SER A 212 -22.24 -22.77 -9.20
N SER A 213 -22.52 -22.96 -7.91
CA SER A 213 -23.86 -22.75 -7.30
C SER A 213 -23.92 -21.54 -6.35
N SER A 214 -22.88 -20.71 -6.33
CA SER A 214 -22.89 -19.44 -5.59
C SER A 214 -23.81 -18.40 -6.25
N GLY A 215 -24.23 -17.39 -5.48
CA GLY A 215 -24.98 -16.25 -6.01
C GLY A 215 -24.13 -15.22 -6.76
N TYR A 216 -22.84 -15.50 -6.97
CA TYR A 216 -21.82 -14.56 -7.48
C TYR A 216 -20.77 -15.32 -8.31
N SER A 217 -20.73 -15.13 -9.62
CA SER A 217 -19.73 -15.77 -10.50
C SER A 217 -18.30 -15.26 -10.27
N VAL A 218 -18.16 -14.02 -9.78
CA VAL A 218 -16.91 -13.34 -9.42
C VAL A 218 -17.21 -12.48 -8.20
N SER A 219 -16.37 -12.54 -7.16
CA SER A 219 -16.50 -11.66 -5.98
C SER A 219 -15.16 -11.47 -5.25
N GLY A 220 -14.98 -10.31 -4.59
CA GLY A 220 -13.83 -10.07 -3.71
C GLY A 220 -14.00 -10.64 -2.29
N GLY A 221 -15.25 -10.87 -1.87
CA GLY A 221 -15.62 -11.34 -0.53
C GLY A 221 -15.45 -12.84 -0.27
N LEU A 222 -14.25 -13.41 -0.45
CA LEU A 222 -14.02 -14.86 -0.37
C LEU A 222 -14.27 -15.53 1.00
N HIS A 223 -14.01 -14.82 2.10
CA HIS A 223 -13.88 -15.47 3.40
C HIS A 223 -15.19 -15.56 4.20
N GLY A 224 -16.25 -14.88 3.76
CA GLY A 224 -17.56 -14.82 4.45
C GLY A 224 -17.49 -14.38 5.91
N VAL A 225 -16.54 -13.50 6.26
CA VAL A 225 -16.35 -12.99 7.63
C VAL A 225 -16.64 -11.49 7.74
N GLY A 226 -16.44 -10.71 6.68
CA GLY A 226 -16.46 -9.23 6.69
C GLY A 226 -17.63 -8.62 7.46
N LEU A 227 -18.86 -8.86 7.01
CA LEU A 227 -20.06 -8.30 7.64
C LEU A 227 -20.22 -8.72 9.12
N SER A 228 -19.91 -9.98 9.45
CA SER A 228 -19.92 -10.48 10.83
C SER A 228 -18.83 -9.85 11.72
N VAL A 229 -17.67 -9.50 11.14
CA VAL A 229 -16.58 -8.78 11.82
C VAL A 229 -16.99 -7.33 12.09
N VAL A 230 -17.62 -6.65 11.12
CA VAL A 230 -18.14 -5.29 11.37
C VAL A 230 -19.20 -5.31 12.48
N ASN A 231 -20.12 -6.29 12.47
CA ASN A 231 -21.09 -6.47 13.55
C ASN A 231 -20.42 -6.73 14.91
N ALA A 232 -19.39 -7.58 14.96
CA ALA A 232 -18.64 -7.88 16.18
C ALA A 232 -17.93 -6.65 16.77
N LEU A 233 -17.38 -5.79 15.91
CA LEU A 233 -16.56 -4.63 16.27
C LEU A 233 -17.36 -3.31 16.32
N SER A 234 -18.69 -3.38 16.26
CA SER A 234 -19.59 -2.24 16.42
C SER A 234 -20.32 -2.29 17.77
N GLU A 235 -20.48 -1.14 18.40
CA GLU A 235 -21.32 -0.98 19.60
C GLU A 235 -22.79 -1.28 19.26
N ALA A 236 -23.25 -0.73 18.13
CA ALA A 236 -24.56 -0.97 17.54
C ALA A 236 -24.44 -1.15 16.01
N LEU A 237 -25.30 -1.98 15.44
CA LEU A 237 -25.44 -2.15 13.99
C LEU A 237 -26.91 -2.35 13.63
N GLU A 238 -27.38 -1.61 12.65
CA GLU A 238 -28.75 -1.67 12.12
C GLU A 238 -28.70 -2.11 10.66
N VAL A 239 -29.50 -3.12 10.29
CA VAL A 239 -29.68 -3.52 8.89
C VAL A 239 -31.13 -3.32 8.49
N THR A 240 -31.31 -2.69 7.33
CA THR A 240 -32.59 -2.60 6.61
C THR A 240 -32.41 -3.30 5.26
N VAL A 241 -33.29 -4.24 4.93
CA VAL A 241 -33.30 -4.95 3.64
C VAL A 241 -34.62 -4.65 2.95
N TRP A 242 -34.58 -4.23 1.69
CA TRP A 242 -35.76 -4.08 0.85
C TRP A 242 -35.77 -5.21 -0.17
N ARG A 243 -36.80 -6.05 -0.11
CA ARG A 243 -36.91 -7.26 -0.95
C ARG A 243 -38.35 -7.71 -1.05
N ASP A 244 -38.76 -8.17 -2.24
CA ASP A 244 -40.10 -8.74 -2.49
C ASP A 244 -41.27 -7.82 -2.07
N GLY A 245 -41.09 -6.49 -2.17
CA GLY A 245 -42.07 -5.47 -1.78
C GLY A 245 -42.20 -5.23 -0.26
N MET A 246 -41.26 -5.77 0.52
CA MET A 246 -41.22 -5.70 1.98
C MET A 246 -39.94 -5.00 2.47
N GLU A 247 -40.06 -4.26 3.56
CA GLU A 247 -38.94 -3.77 4.35
C GLU A 247 -38.72 -4.68 5.57
N TYR A 248 -37.49 -5.16 5.72
CA TYR A 248 -37.06 -5.97 6.87
C TYR A 248 -36.02 -5.21 7.68
N ARG A 249 -36.20 -5.12 9.00
CA ARG A 249 -35.28 -4.43 9.92
C ARG A 249 -34.86 -5.30 11.08
N GLN A 250 -33.56 -5.29 11.39
CA GLN A 250 -33.00 -5.97 12.56
C GLN A 250 -31.85 -5.16 13.16
N LYS A 251 -31.81 -5.09 14.50
CA LYS A 251 -30.78 -4.39 15.26
C LYS A 251 -29.86 -5.37 16.00
N TYR A 252 -28.60 -5.02 16.07
CA TYR A 252 -27.53 -5.77 16.73
C TYR A 252 -26.73 -4.85 17.64
N SER A 253 -26.11 -5.43 18.67
CA SER A 253 -25.11 -4.77 19.50
C SER A 253 -23.98 -5.76 19.77
N ARG A 254 -22.74 -5.35 19.48
CA ARG A 254 -21.52 -6.13 19.77
C ARG A 254 -21.59 -7.57 19.25
N GLY A 255 -22.07 -7.72 18.02
CA GLY A 255 -22.25 -9.02 17.34
C GLY A 255 -23.52 -9.80 17.70
N LYS A 256 -24.35 -9.33 18.64
CA LYS A 256 -25.53 -10.07 19.15
C LYS A 256 -26.83 -9.41 18.67
N PRO A 257 -27.85 -10.17 18.21
CA PRO A 257 -29.13 -9.61 17.83
C PRO A 257 -29.87 -9.08 19.06
N VAL A 258 -30.36 -7.84 18.97
CA VAL A 258 -31.10 -7.14 20.04
C VAL A 258 -32.60 -7.13 19.73
N SER A 259 -32.97 -7.11 18.44
CA SER A 259 -34.35 -7.27 18.00
C SER A 259 -34.54 -8.57 17.22
N THR A 260 -35.77 -9.08 17.22
CA THR A 260 -36.24 -10.00 16.18
C THR A 260 -36.28 -9.28 14.83
N LEU A 261 -36.41 -10.04 13.75
CA LEU A 261 -36.59 -9.49 12.40
C LEU A 261 -37.99 -8.87 12.29
N ILE A 262 -38.05 -7.54 12.18
CA ILE A 262 -39.29 -6.79 11.97
C ILE A 262 -39.54 -6.74 10.47
N SER A 263 -40.73 -7.10 10.01
CA SER A 263 -41.16 -6.98 8.61
C SER A 263 -42.32 -6.01 8.45
N GLN A 264 -42.28 -5.17 7.42
CA GLN A 264 -43.29 -4.17 7.11
C GLN A 264 -43.51 -4.12 5.59
N VAL A 265 -44.75 -3.91 5.15
CA VAL A 265 -45.06 -3.76 3.72
C VAL A 265 -44.60 -2.37 3.27
N LEU A 266 -43.91 -2.26 2.14
CA LEU A 266 -43.49 -0.97 1.60
C LEU A 266 -44.70 -0.14 1.14
N PRO A 267 -44.67 1.20 1.31
CA PRO A 267 -45.64 2.10 0.67
C PRO A 267 -45.70 1.85 -0.83
N VAL A 268 -46.86 2.10 -1.46
CA VAL A 268 -47.08 1.85 -2.90
C VAL A 268 -46.04 2.55 -3.78
N GLU A 269 -45.59 3.73 -3.36
CA GLU A 269 -44.57 4.56 -4.01
C GLU A 269 -43.16 3.94 -4.00
N LEU A 270 -42.88 3.05 -3.04
CA LEU A 270 -41.58 2.39 -2.85
C LEU A 270 -41.64 0.88 -3.12
N LYS A 271 -42.72 0.38 -3.72
CA LYS A 271 -42.97 -1.06 -3.89
C LYS A 271 -41.87 -1.78 -4.70
N ASP A 272 -41.24 -1.08 -5.64
CA ASP A 272 -40.16 -1.59 -6.48
C ASP A 272 -38.76 -1.36 -5.88
N GLN A 273 -38.66 -0.79 -4.67
CA GLN A 273 -37.38 -0.61 -3.97
C GLN A 273 -36.79 -1.96 -3.57
N GLN A 274 -35.53 -2.17 -3.93
CA GLN A 274 -34.72 -3.34 -3.57
C GLN A 274 -33.35 -2.90 -3.11
N GLY A 275 -32.69 -3.74 -2.30
CA GLY A 275 -31.31 -3.54 -1.87
C GLY A 275 -31.11 -3.76 -0.38
N THR A 276 -30.01 -3.23 0.15
CA THR A 276 -29.69 -3.31 1.58
C THR A 276 -29.03 -2.03 2.05
N ARG A 277 -29.40 -1.59 3.26
CA ARG A 277 -28.72 -0.54 4.02
C ARG A 277 -28.17 -1.13 5.31
N ILE A 278 -26.88 -0.98 5.52
CA ILE A 278 -26.21 -1.31 6.79
C ILE A 278 -25.71 0.00 7.39
N ARG A 279 -26.08 0.27 8.65
CA ARG A 279 -25.55 1.39 9.45
C ARG A 279 -24.87 0.82 10.69
N PHE A 280 -23.67 1.29 11.02
CA PHE A 280 -22.91 0.79 12.16
C PHE A 280 -22.18 1.90 12.91
N TRP A 281 -22.07 1.72 14.23
CA TRP A 281 -21.36 2.58 15.16
C TRP A 281 -20.15 1.81 15.70
N PRO A 282 -18.89 2.18 15.35
CA PRO A 282 -17.70 1.47 15.80
C PRO A 282 -17.59 1.44 17.33
N ASP A 283 -17.14 0.31 17.89
CA ASP A 283 -17.13 0.15 19.35
C ASP A 283 -15.96 0.89 20.01
N LYS A 284 -16.30 1.84 20.88
CA LYS A 284 -15.36 2.66 21.68
C LYS A 284 -14.52 1.84 22.67
N GLU A 285 -14.92 0.60 22.99
CA GLU A 285 -14.08 -0.35 23.75
C GLU A 285 -12.96 -0.99 22.92
N VAL A 286 -13.12 -1.03 21.58
CA VAL A 286 -12.17 -1.66 20.64
C VAL A 286 -11.27 -0.60 20.01
N PHE A 287 -11.85 0.50 19.55
CA PHE A 287 -11.16 1.62 18.93
C PHE A 287 -10.85 2.66 20.00
N THR A 288 -9.67 2.55 20.61
CA THR A 288 -9.21 3.42 21.71
C THR A 288 -8.67 4.78 21.23
N THR A 289 -8.38 4.92 19.93
CA THR A 289 -8.15 6.21 19.28
C THR A 289 -9.46 6.90 18.96
N ALA A 290 -9.44 8.21 18.71
CA ALA A 290 -10.62 8.95 18.24
C ALA A 290 -11.25 8.25 17.02
N ILE A 291 -12.58 8.09 17.04
CA ILE A 291 -13.35 7.51 15.94
C ILE A 291 -13.62 8.63 14.93
N GLU A 292 -12.69 8.85 14.02
CA GLU A 292 -12.85 9.81 12.93
C GLU A 292 -12.68 9.10 11.58
N PHE A 293 -13.69 9.23 10.72
CA PHE A 293 -13.65 8.77 9.34
C PHE A 293 -13.14 9.91 8.45
N ASP A 294 -11.97 9.71 7.84
CA ASP A 294 -11.42 10.65 6.87
C ASP A 294 -12.14 10.49 5.52
N TYR A 295 -12.83 11.57 5.16
CA TYR A 295 -13.57 11.69 3.91
C TYR A 295 -12.67 11.48 2.68
N ASN A 296 -11.41 11.96 2.73
CA ASN A 296 -10.50 11.89 1.60
C ASN A 296 -9.99 10.46 1.34
N THR A 297 -9.71 9.72 2.40
CA THR A 297 -9.31 8.31 2.36
C THR A 297 -10.44 7.43 1.81
N ILE A 298 -11.67 7.60 2.31
CA ILE A 298 -12.85 6.88 1.83
C ILE A 298 -13.18 7.27 0.37
N GLY A 299 -13.19 8.57 0.05
CA GLY A 299 -13.38 9.08 -1.32
C GLY A 299 -12.27 8.63 -2.28
N GLY A 300 -11.05 8.40 -1.76
CA GLY A 300 -9.96 7.72 -2.46
C GLY A 300 -10.34 6.32 -2.92
N ARG A 301 -10.71 5.45 -1.98
CA ARG A 301 -11.12 4.06 -2.26
C ARG A 301 -12.37 3.98 -3.14
N ILE A 302 -13.38 4.82 -2.88
CA ILE A 302 -14.60 4.91 -3.69
C ILE A 302 -14.27 5.29 -5.14
N ARG A 303 -13.38 6.26 -5.36
CA ARG A 303 -12.94 6.66 -6.71
C ARG A 303 -12.29 5.50 -7.46
N GLU A 304 -11.42 4.72 -6.80
CA GLU A 304 -10.83 3.50 -7.42
C GLU A 304 -11.92 2.49 -7.81
N LEU A 305 -12.88 2.24 -6.92
CA LEU A 305 -13.99 1.31 -7.15
C LEU A 305 -14.91 1.77 -8.31
N ALA A 306 -15.18 3.07 -8.44
CA ALA A 306 -15.96 3.62 -9.54
C ALA A 306 -15.23 3.47 -10.89
N PHE A 307 -13.89 3.69 -10.94
CA PHE A 307 -13.10 3.41 -12.15
C PHE A 307 -13.07 1.92 -12.54
N LEU A 308 -13.10 1.02 -11.56
CA LEU A 308 -13.09 -0.43 -11.78
C LEU A 308 -14.45 -0.98 -12.24
N ASN A 309 -15.53 -0.21 -12.04
CA ASN A 309 -16.91 -0.63 -12.29
C ASN A 309 -17.66 0.48 -13.08
N PRO A 310 -17.44 0.62 -14.40
CA PRO A 310 -17.86 1.80 -15.19
C PRO A 310 -19.39 1.99 -15.34
N MET A 311 -20.21 1.09 -14.80
CA MET A 311 -21.68 1.18 -14.78
C MET A 311 -22.24 1.47 -13.37
N LEU A 312 -21.35 1.70 -12.39
CA LEU A 312 -21.68 1.88 -10.99
C LEU A 312 -21.49 3.35 -10.59
N THR A 313 -22.55 3.97 -10.09
CA THR A 313 -22.48 5.28 -9.43
C THR A 313 -22.29 5.07 -7.92
N ILE A 314 -21.27 5.68 -7.33
CA ILE A 314 -21.07 5.68 -5.87
C ILE A 314 -21.12 7.11 -5.36
N ASN A 315 -22.02 7.38 -4.40
CA ASN A 315 -22.16 8.68 -3.77
C ASN A 315 -21.52 8.62 -2.38
N LEU A 316 -20.66 9.59 -2.07
CA LEU A 316 -20.11 9.79 -0.73
C LEU A 316 -20.64 11.11 -0.17
N ARG A 317 -21.15 11.09 1.06
CA ARG A 317 -21.60 12.27 1.80
C ARG A 317 -21.04 12.25 3.22
N LYS A 318 -20.58 13.40 3.71
CA LYS A 318 -20.29 13.66 5.13
C LYS A 318 -21.26 14.70 5.64
N GLU A 319 -22.03 14.33 6.66
CA GLU A 319 -22.92 15.24 7.37
C GLU A 319 -22.11 16.06 8.39
N ASP A 320 -22.56 17.28 8.64
CA ASP A 320 -22.00 18.26 9.56
C ASP A 320 -23.17 19.14 10.02
N SER A 321 -23.18 19.50 11.32
CA SER A 321 -24.27 20.31 11.90
C SER A 321 -24.37 21.70 11.26
N ASP A 322 -23.31 22.14 10.58
CA ASP A 322 -23.26 23.33 9.73
C ASP A 322 -23.53 22.95 8.26
N PRO A 323 -24.67 23.38 7.67
CA PRO A 323 -25.02 23.06 6.28
C PRO A 323 -23.98 23.50 5.24
N GLU A 324 -23.15 24.51 5.52
CA GLU A 324 -22.09 24.96 4.60
C GLU A 324 -20.87 24.02 4.60
N LYS A 325 -20.74 23.14 5.60
CA LYS A 325 -19.64 22.17 5.73
C LYS A 325 -19.97 20.77 5.23
N VAL A 326 -21.25 20.48 4.91
CA VAL A 326 -21.68 19.20 4.36
C VAL A 326 -20.95 18.91 3.05
N GLN A 327 -20.15 17.84 3.03
CA GLN A 327 -19.39 17.43 1.84
C GLN A 327 -20.17 16.35 1.10
N SER A 328 -20.23 16.45 -0.22
CA SER A 328 -20.91 15.46 -1.07
C SER A 328 -20.20 15.33 -2.42
N ASN A 329 -19.89 14.11 -2.82
CA ASN A 329 -19.28 13.78 -4.10
C ASN A 329 -19.96 12.55 -4.73
N GLU A 330 -20.30 12.68 -6.01
CA GLU A 330 -20.75 11.57 -6.86
C GLU A 330 -19.58 11.08 -7.72
N TYR A 331 -19.37 9.77 -7.75
CA TYR A 331 -18.29 9.12 -8.51
C TYR A 331 -18.91 8.17 -9.55
N PHE A 332 -18.74 8.52 -10.82
CA PHE A 332 -19.16 7.72 -11.97
C PHE A 332 -18.18 7.97 -13.13
N TYR A 333 -17.62 6.89 -13.68
CA TYR A 333 -16.53 6.95 -14.67
C TYR A 333 -16.76 5.94 -15.81
N ALA A 334 -17.52 6.34 -16.83
CA ALA A 334 -17.97 5.46 -17.90
C ALA A 334 -16.81 4.87 -18.74
N GLY A 335 -15.70 5.60 -18.90
CA GLY A 335 -14.48 5.12 -19.55
C GLY A 335 -13.58 4.23 -18.68
N GLY A 336 -13.97 3.95 -17.44
CA GLY A 336 -13.33 2.96 -16.56
C GLY A 336 -11.81 3.13 -16.42
N LEU A 337 -11.04 2.08 -16.71
CA LEU A 337 -9.58 2.09 -16.56
C LEU A 337 -8.87 3.09 -17.47
N VAL A 338 -9.45 3.45 -18.62
CA VAL A 338 -8.88 4.47 -19.53
C VAL A 338 -8.95 5.85 -18.87
N GLU A 339 -10.10 6.19 -18.27
CA GLU A 339 -10.24 7.41 -17.46
C GLU A 339 -9.37 7.36 -16.20
N TYR A 340 -9.15 6.19 -15.61
CA TYR A 340 -8.28 6.05 -14.45
C TYR A 340 -6.81 6.34 -14.77
N VAL A 341 -6.28 5.79 -15.87
CA VAL A 341 -4.92 6.12 -16.35
C VAL A 341 -4.83 7.61 -16.70
N LYS A 342 -5.88 8.18 -17.32
CA LYS A 342 -5.95 9.63 -17.58
C LYS A 342 -5.85 10.42 -16.27
N TRP A 343 -6.61 10.06 -15.24
CA TRP A 343 -6.60 10.72 -13.93
C TRP A 343 -5.27 10.58 -13.19
N LEU A 344 -4.57 9.45 -13.33
CA LEU A 344 -3.23 9.25 -12.77
C LEU A 344 -2.20 10.22 -13.41
N ASN A 345 -2.34 10.48 -14.72
CA ASN A 345 -1.42 11.31 -15.52
C ASN A 345 -1.83 12.81 -15.62
N THR A 346 -3.06 13.16 -15.26
CA THR A 346 -3.60 14.54 -15.31
C THR A 346 -3.26 15.34 -14.05
N ASP A 347 -3.14 16.68 -14.17
CA ASP A 347 -2.93 17.51 -13.00
C ASP A 347 -4.18 17.66 -12.14
N LYS A 348 -4.03 17.29 -10.87
CA LYS A 348 -5.15 17.25 -9.92
C LYS A 348 -5.61 18.65 -9.52
N ASN A 349 -4.75 19.65 -9.74
CA ASN A 349 -5.01 21.05 -9.40
C ASN A 349 -6.07 21.75 -10.28
N PHE A 350 -6.54 21.12 -11.36
CA PHE A 350 -7.54 21.71 -12.27
C PHE A 350 -8.78 20.82 -12.51
N GLY A 351 -8.78 19.59 -11.99
CA GLY A 351 -9.80 18.57 -12.28
C GLY A 351 -11.14 18.69 -11.54
N ILE A 352 -11.26 19.61 -10.58
CA ILE A 352 -12.48 19.76 -9.76
C ILE A 352 -13.59 20.54 -10.50
N TRP A 353 -13.26 21.32 -11.54
CA TRP A 353 -14.22 22.23 -12.19
C TRP A 353 -14.72 21.79 -13.58
N ASN A 354 -14.17 20.73 -14.19
CA ASN A 354 -14.50 20.34 -15.57
C ASN A 354 -14.59 18.82 -15.79
N LEU A 355 -15.50 18.14 -15.07
CA LEU A 355 -15.92 16.76 -15.41
C LEU A 355 -17.04 16.70 -16.47
N HIS A 356 -17.60 17.85 -16.87
CA HIS A 356 -18.81 17.93 -17.70
C HIS A 356 -18.59 18.38 -19.17
N HIS A 357 -17.35 18.61 -19.61
CA HIS A 357 -17.07 19.00 -21.01
C HIS A 357 -15.96 18.14 -21.63
N SER A 358 -16.28 17.54 -22.78
CA SER A 358 -15.47 16.51 -23.45
C SER A 358 -14.27 17.05 -24.26
N VAL A 359 -13.73 18.20 -23.87
CA VAL A 359 -12.56 18.83 -24.51
C VAL A 359 -11.59 19.24 -23.42
N VAL A 360 -10.43 18.56 -23.37
CA VAL A 360 -9.31 18.93 -22.52
C VAL A 360 -8.16 19.31 -23.45
N ASP A 361 -7.78 20.58 -23.48
CA ASP A 361 -6.63 21.03 -24.28
C ASP A 361 -5.36 20.30 -23.85
N GLU A 362 -4.50 19.93 -24.81
CA GLU A 362 -3.21 19.23 -24.58
C GLU A 362 -2.26 19.97 -23.62
N LYS A 363 -2.54 21.25 -23.34
CA LYS A 363 -1.76 22.16 -22.52
C LYS A 363 -1.81 21.86 -21.00
N PHE A 364 -2.64 20.91 -20.56
CA PHE A 364 -2.96 20.65 -19.13
C PHE A 364 -2.55 19.26 -18.60
N LEU A 365 -1.72 18.51 -19.31
CA LEU A 365 -1.19 17.23 -18.83
C LEU A 365 0.09 17.44 -17.97
N ILE A 366 0.21 16.77 -16.81
CA ILE A 366 1.48 16.81 -16.01
C ILE A 366 2.62 16.21 -16.82
N GLN A 367 2.32 15.06 -17.44
CA GLN A 367 3.27 14.22 -18.12
C GLN A 367 2.99 14.27 -19.61
N LYS A 368 3.99 14.63 -20.42
CA LYS A 368 3.85 14.67 -21.87
C LYS A 368 3.74 13.22 -22.40
N PRO A 369 2.55 12.78 -22.87
CA PRO A 369 2.34 11.40 -23.29
C PRO A 369 3.14 11.12 -24.57
N LEU A 370 3.51 9.85 -24.77
CA LEU A 370 4.06 9.38 -26.05
C LEU A 370 2.98 8.97 -27.05
N HIS A 371 1.78 8.63 -26.56
CA HIS A 371 0.65 8.15 -27.35
C HIS A 371 -0.65 8.23 -26.53
N ASP A 372 -1.80 8.04 -27.19
CA ASP A 372 -3.11 7.95 -26.54
C ASP A 372 -3.22 6.78 -25.58
N ILE A 373 -4.09 6.89 -24.57
CA ILE A 373 -4.26 5.84 -23.57
C ILE A 373 -4.84 4.59 -24.24
N VAL A 374 -4.11 3.49 -24.16
CA VAL A 374 -4.49 2.24 -24.78
C VAL A 374 -5.19 1.39 -23.74
N GLY A 375 -6.43 0.98 -24.01
CA GLY A 375 -7.24 0.14 -23.12
C GLY A 375 -7.78 -1.09 -23.84
N PHE A 376 -7.73 -2.25 -23.20
CA PHE A 376 -8.32 -3.48 -23.73
C PHE A 376 -9.04 -4.29 -22.65
N ARG A 377 -10.11 -4.95 -23.07
CA ARG A 377 -10.82 -5.95 -22.27
C ARG A 377 -10.88 -7.27 -23.05
N LYS A 378 -10.58 -8.38 -22.39
CA LYS A 378 -10.63 -9.72 -22.98
C LYS A 378 -11.09 -10.72 -21.92
N GLU A 379 -11.84 -11.75 -22.31
CA GLU A 379 -12.20 -12.86 -21.44
C GLU A 379 -11.64 -14.16 -22.01
N VAL A 380 -11.00 -14.96 -21.16
CA VAL A 380 -10.37 -16.24 -21.52
C VAL A 380 -10.54 -17.19 -20.33
N ASP A 381 -11.03 -18.41 -20.59
CA ASP A 381 -11.22 -19.45 -19.56
C ASP A 381 -12.03 -19.00 -18.32
N GLY A 382 -12.99 -18.08 -18.52
CA GLY A 382 -13.81 -17.50 -17.44
C GLY A 382 -13.10 -16.43 -16.60
N ILE A 383 -11.86 -16.05 -16.96
CA ILE A 383 -11.13 -14.92 -16.37
C ILE A 383 -11.28 -13.71 -17.29
N SER A 384 -11.92 -12.65 -16.81
CA SER A 384 -11.95 -11.36 -17.52
C SER A 384 -10.71 -10.54 -17.14
N ILE A 385 -10.02 -10.00 -18.14
CA ILE A 385 -8.92 -9.05 -18.00
C ILE A 385 -9.41 -7.71 -18.54
N ASP A 386 -9.20 -6.65 -17.78
CA ASP A 386 -9.33 -5.26 -18.21
C ASP A 386 -8.01 -4.55 -17.89
N ALA A 387 -7.39 -3.89 -18.86
CA ALA A 387 -6.14 -3.18 -18.63
C ALA A 387 -6.04 -1.92 -19.47
N ALA A 388 -5.51 -0.86 -18.87
CA ALA A 388 -5.18 0.40 -19.54
C ALA A 388 -3.71 0.78 -19.30
N LEU A 389 -3.08 1.39 -20.31
CA LEU A 389 -1.66 1.71 -20.30
C LEU A 389 -1.32 2.96 -21.13
N GLN A 390 -0.36 3.74 -20.64
CA GLN A 390 0.21 4.90 -21.33
C GLN A 390 1.67 5.10 -20.91
N TRP A 391 2.58 5.27 -21.88
CA TRP A 391 3.93 5.75 -21.61
C TRP A 391 4.02 7.27 -21.75
N CYS A 392 4.76 7.89 -20.84
CA CYS A 392 5.03 9.33 -20.83
C CYS A 392 6.53 9.61 -21.04
N SER A 393 6.84 10.67 -21.78
CA SER A 393 8.20 10.98 -22.23
C SER A 393 9.13 11.47 -21.11
N ASP A 394 8.57 12.18 -20.14
CA ASP A 394 9.23 12.88 -19.02
C ASP A 394 9.25 12.08 -17.71
N ALA A 395 8.35 11.11 -17.53
CA ALA A 395 8.33 10.22 -16.38
C ALA A 395 9.53 9.24 -16.38
N TYR A 396 10.16 9.03 -15.21
CA TYR A 396 11.30 8.12 -15.04
C TYR A 396 11.02 6.89 -14.15
N SER A 397 9.86 6.85 -13.50
CA SER A 397 9.37 5.74 -12.67
C SER A 397 8.21 5.04 -13.38
N ASP A 398 8.02 3.74 -13.13
CA ASP A 398 6.80 3.03 -13.51
C ASP A 398 5.73 3.11 -12.41
N THR A 399 4.47 3.26 -12.81
CA THR A 399 3.29 3.18 -11.94
C THR A 399 2.41 2.05 -12.46
N VAL A 400 2.53 0.86 -11.87
CA VAL A 400 1.73 -0.31 -12.23
C VAL A 400 0.80 -0.67 -11.07
N LEU A 401 -0.51 -0.46 -11.24
CA LEU A 401 -1.53 -0.79 -10.25
C LEU A 401 -2.25 -2.07 -10.68
N GLY A 402 -2.34 -3.04 -9.76
CA GLY A 402 -3.07 -4.30 -9.98
C GLY A 402 -4.29 -4.42 -9.07
N TYR A 403 -5.34 -4.97 -9.64
CA TYR A 403 -6.60 -5.27 -8.97
C TYR A 403 -7.05 -6.69 -9.32
N ALA A 404 -7.59 -7.40 -8.33
CA ALA A 404 -8.25 -8.69 -8.50
C ALA A 404 -9.63 -8.60 -7.83
N ASN A 405 -10.71 -8.80 -8.60
CA ASN A 405 -12.10 -8.67 -8.13
C ASN A 405 -12.34 -7.36 -7.36
N SER A 406 -11.91 -6.22 -7.92
CA SER A 406 -11.91 -4.88 -7.31
C SER A 406 -11.08 -4.67 -6.02
N ILE A 407 -10.38 -5.70 -5.53
CA ILE A 407 -9.42 -5.57 -4.42
C ILE A 407 -8.06 -5.16 -4.96
N ARG A 408 -7.41 -4.19 -4.32
CA ARG A 408 -6.09 -3.68 -4.72
C ARG A 408 -4.97 -4.60 -4.24
N THR A 409 -4.23 -5.20 -5.16
CA THR A 409 -3.14 -6.12 -4.83
C THR A 409 -1.81 -5.37 -4.67
N VAL A 410 -1.62 -4.78 -3.50
CA VAL A 410 -0.49 -3.88 -3.22
C VAL A 410 0.89 -4.54 -3.29
N ASP A 411 1.00 -5.82 -2.93
CA ASP A 411 2.23 -6.62 -3.02
C ASP A 411 2.38 -7.35 -4.38
N GLY A 412 1.44 -7.08 -5.30
CA GLY A 412 1.40 -7.57 -6.67
C GLY A 412 0.78 -8.96 -6.81
N GLY A 413 1.47 -9.87 -7.48
CA GLY A 413 0.99 -11.23 -7.74
C GLY A 413 0.94 -11.58 -9.22
N THR A 414 0.32 -12.72 -9.52
CA THR A 414 0.45 -13.43 -10.80
C THR A 414 0.01 -12.63 -12.03
N HIS A 415 -1.08 -11.87 -11.93
CA HIS A 415 -1.53 -10.90 -12.94
C HIS A 415 -0.52 -9.77 -13.21
N ILE A 416 0.04 -9.11 -12.18
CA ILE A 416 1.06 -8.07 -12.37
C ILE A 416 2.35 -8.66 -12.96
N ASP A 417 2.75 -9.85 -12.53
CA ASP A 417 3.94 -10.52 -13.07
C ASP A 417 3.73 -10.98 -14.53
N GLY A 418 2.49 -11.33 -14.91
CA GLY A 418 2.08 -11.60 -16.28
C GLY A 418 2.26 -10.39 -17.19
N ILE A 419 1.70 -9.22 -16.83
CA ILE A 419 1.84 -8.00 -17.65
C ILE A 419 3.29 -7.52 -17.71
N LYS A 420 4.04 -7.56 -16.60
CA LYS A 420 5.48 -7.20 -16.58
C LYS A 420 6.32 -8.09 -17.51
N ALA A 421 6.05 -9.40 -17.54
CA ALA A 421 6.73 -10.34 -18.44
C ALA A 421 6.35 -10.08 -19.90
N SER A 422 5.06 -9.94 -20.18
CA SER A 422 4.51 -9.74 -21.54
C SER A 422 5.03 -8.47 -22.19
N LEU A 423 4.97 -7.33 -21.48
CA LEU A 423 5.55 -6.05 -21.93
C LEU A 423 7.02 -6.21 -22.33
N THR A 424 7.80 -6.88 -21.49
CA THR A 424 9.24 -7.08 -21.72
C THR A 424 9.48 -7.98 -22.93
N ARG A 425 8.72 -9.07 -23.09
CA ARG A 425 8.86 -10.01 -24.22
C ARG A 425 8.45 -9.36 -25.53
N THR A 426 7.27 -8.75 -25.56
CA THR A 426 6.64 -8.18 -26.77
C THR A 426 7.48 -7.04 -27.35
N LEU A 427 7.90 -6.06 -26.53
CA LEU A 427 8.70 -4.94 -27.01
C LEU A 427 10.12 -5.35 -27.46
N ASN A 428 10.75 -6.36 -26.84
CA ASN A 428 12.01 -6.91 -27.36
C ASN A 428 11.84 -7.66 -28.69
N ASN A 429 10.72 -8.36 -28.89
CA ASN A 429 10.44 -9.07 -30.14
C ASN A 429 10.15 -8.08 -31.27
N LEU A 430 9.27 -7.10 -31.03
CA LEU A 430 8.96 -6.04 -31.99
C LEU A 430 10.18 -5.19 -32.33
N GLY A 431 10.98 -4.78 -31.33
CA GLY A 431 12.20 -4.00 -31.58
C GLY A 431 13.28 -4.72 -32.38
N LYS A 432 13.31 -6.07 -32.36
CA LYS A 432 14.13 -6.86 -33.29
C LYS A 432 13.51 -6.92 -34.69
N LYS A 433 12.18 -7.13 -34.79
CA LYS A 433 11.43 -7.18 -36.06
C LYS A 433 11.53 -5.85 -36.83
N SER A 434 11.43 -4.71 -36.15
CA SER A 434 11.59 -3.36 -36.71
C SER A 434 13.04 -2.98 -37.05
N LYS A 435 14.02 -3.78 -36.60
CA LYS A 435 15.48 -3.51 -36.66
C LYS A 435 15.95 -2.31 -35.84
N THR A 436 15.08 -1.67 -35.05
CA THR A 436 15.41 -0.59 -34.11
C THR A 436 16.40 -1.08 -33.03
N ILE A 437 16.31 -2.37 -32.66
CA ILE A 437 17.29 -3.11 -31.87
C ILE A 437 18.01 -4.10 -32.78
N LYS A 438 19.34 -4.02 -32.90
CA LYS A 438 20.10 -4.99 -33.72
C LYS A 438 20.15 -6.32 -32.99
N GLU A 439 20.15 -7.44 -33.72
CA GLU A 439 20.23 -8.79 -33.13
C GLU A 439 21.47 -9.03 -32.25
N LYS A 440 22.54 -8.27 -32.49
CA LYS A 440 23.80 -8.30 -31.72
C LYS A 440 23.82 -7.32 -30.53
N ASP A 441 22.80 -6.47 -30.39
CA ASP A 441 22.67 -5.56 -29.25
C ASP A 441 22.03 -6.29 -28.05
N ILE A 442 22.51 -5.98 -26.85
CA ILE A 442 21.98 -6.57 -25.61
C ILE A 442 20.50 -6.17 -25.42
N THR A 443 19.66 -7.19 -25.19
CA THR A 443 18.22 -7.16 -24.85
C THR A 443 17.86 -6.11 -23.79
N LEU A 444 16.67 -5.50 -23.93
CA LEU A 444 16.08 -4.62 -22.91
C LEU A 444 15.60 -5.44 -21.72
N SER A 445 16.10 -5.19 -20.50
CA SER A 445 15.43 -5.70 -19.29
C SER A 445 14.12 -4.97 -19.02
N GLY A 446 13.21 -5.59 -18.27
CA GLY A 446 11.86 -5.05 -18.03
C GLY A 446 11.81 -3.69 -17.34
N GLU A 447 12.83 -3.33 -16.55
CA GLU A 447 12.95 -1.98 -15.94
C GLU A 447 13.07 -0.89 -17.02
N HIS A 448 13.91 -1.10 -18.04
CA HIS A 448 14.07 -0.15 -19.14
C HIS A 448 12.80 -0.03 -19.99
N VAL A 449 12.05 -1.12 -20.11
CA VAL A 449 10.79 -1.18 -20.88
C VAL A 449 9.66 -0.43 -20.16
N ARG A 450 9.60 -0.51 -18.84
CA ARG A 450 8.55 0.15 -18.04
C ARG A 450 8.89 1.58 -17.64
N GLU A 451 10.10 2.08 -17.86
CA GLU A 451 10.46 3.47 -17.53
C GLU A 451 9.42 4.46 -18.08
N GLY A 452 8.74 5.19 -17.19
CA GLY A 452 7.68 6.14 -17.53
C GLY A 452 6.35 5.54 -18.00
N LEU A 453 6.07 4.27 -17.70
CA LEU A 453 4.78 3.62 -17.91
C LEU A 453 3.83 3.89 -16.74
N THR A 454 2.64 4.41 -17.03
CA THR A 454 1.47 4.29 -16.16
C THR A 454 0.58 3.17 -16.68
N CYS A 455 0.25 2.19 -15.85
CA CYS A 455 -0.59 1.06 -16.21
C CYS A 455 -1.50 0.66 -15.04
N VAL A 456 -2.75 0.37 -15.35
CA VAL A 456 -3.71 -0.25 -14.43
C VAL A 456 -4.20 -1.55 -15.05
N ILE A 457 -4.17 -2.64 -14.28
CA ILE A 457 -4.73 -3.94 -14.66
C ILE A 457 -5.75 -4.40 -13.60
N SER A 458 -6.91 -4.81 -14.04
CA SER A 458 -7.97 -5.42 -13.24
C SER A 458 -8.28 -6.81 -13.80
N VAL A 459 -8.21 -7.83 -12.96
CA VAL A 459 -8.63 -9.19 -13.31
C VAL A 459 -9.87 -9.58 -12.53
N LYS A 460 -10.82 -10.23 -13.22
CA LYS A 460 -11.99 -10.87 -12.65
C LYS A 460 -11.78 -12.38 -12.70
N VAL A 461 -11.60 -12.99 -11.55
CA VAL A 461 -11.26 -14.41 -11.37
C VAL A 461 -12.39 -15.08 -10.58
N PRO A 462 -12.94 -16.24 -11.01
CA PRO A 462 -14.01 -16.91 -10.28
C PRO A 462 -13.57 -17.43 -8.90
N ASN A 463 -12.40 -18.07 -8.83
CA ASN A 463 -11.82 -18.62 -7.61
C ASN A 463 -10.43 -18.00 -7.34
N PRO A 464 -10.34 -16.73 -6.90
CA PRO A 464 -9.06 -16.11 -6.59
C PRO A 464 -8.47 -16.68 -5.30
N GLU A 465 -7.18 -16.95 -5.33
CA GLU A 465 -6.36 -17.38 -4.20
C GLU A 465 -5.38 -16.25 -3.86
N PHE A 466 -5.32 -15.86 -2.58
CA PHE A 466 -4.40 -14.84 -2.10
C PHE A 466 -3.36 -15.44 -1.14
N GLU A 467 -2.13 -14.91 -1.14
CA GLU A 467 -1.05 -15.41 -0.27
C GLU A 467 -1.30 -15.16 1.24
N GLY A 468 -2.34 -14.40 1.60
CA GLY A 468 -2.77 -14.18 2.99
C GLY A 468 -4.12 -13.47 3.12
N GLN A 469 -4.67 -13.43 4.35
CA GLN A 469 -6.00 -12.90 4.69
C GLN A 469 -6.23 -11.45 4.25
N THR A 470 -5.17 -10.62 4.24
CA THR A 470 -5.19 -9.21 3.83
C THR A 470 -5.35 -9.00 2.32
N LYS A 471 -5.41 -10.09 1.53
CA LYS A 471 -5.65 -10.11 0.08
C LYS A 471 -4.69 -9.21 -0.74
N THR A 472 -3.48 -8.97 -0.24
CA THR A 472 -2.53 -8.02 -0.85
C THR A 472 -1.82 -8.56 -2.10
N ARG A 473 -1.81 -9.90 -2.30
CA ARG A 473 -1.07 -10.56 -3.37
C ARG A 473 -1.83 -11.77 -3.95
N LEU A 474 -2.06 -11.74 -5.27
CA LEU A 474 -2.78 -12.80 -5.99
C LEU A 474 -1.84 -13.98 -6.34
N GLY A 475 -2.23 -15.21 -5.96
CA GLY A 475 -1.44 -16.43 -6.09
C GLY A 475 -1.75 -17.31 -7.31
N ASN A 476 -2.93 -17.18 -7.94
CA ASN A 476 -3.40 -18.03 -9.05
C ASN A 476 -2.39 -18.13 -10.22
N PRO A 477 -1.71 -19.28 -10.44
CA PRO A 477 -0.68 -19.41 -11.47
C PRO A 477 -1.23 -19.33 -12.91
N GLU A 478 -2.47 -19.77 -13.13
CA GLU A 478 -3.17 -19.72 -14.42
C GLU A 478 -3.43 -18.29 -14.89
N VAL A 479 -3.77 -17.38 -13.97
CA VAL A 479 -4.01 -15.96 -14.27
C VAL A 479 -2.77 -15.31 -14.90
N ARG A 480 -1.56 -15.69 -14.46
CA ARG A 480 -0.31 -15.19 -15.06
C ARG A 480 -0.22 -15.51 -16.55
N LYS A 481 -0.56 -16.74 -16.95
CA LYS A 481 -0.49 -17.19 -18.34
C LYS A 481 -1.55 -16.48 -19.19
N VAL A 482 -2.77 -16.39 -18.68
CA VAL A 482 -3.92 -15.77 -19.34
C VAL A 482 -3.67 -14.26 -19.57
N VAL A 483 -3.11 -13.56 -18.58
CA VAL A 483 -2.68 -12.15 -18.72
C VAL A 483 -1.50 -12.01 -19.69
N ASP A 484 -0.46 -12.83 -19.55
CA ASP A 484 0.75 -12.74 -20.39
C ASP A 484 0.44 -12.89 -21.88
N GLN A 485 -0.40 -13.87 -22.23
CA GLN A 485 -0.87 -14.10 -23.60
C GLN A 485 -1.77 -12.96 -24.10
N SER A 486 -2.76 -12.54 -23.31
CA SER A 486 -3.74 -11.53 -23.73
C SER A 486 -3.10 -10.15 -23.96
N VAL A 487 -2.18 -9.74 -23.06
CA VAL A 487 -1.37 -8.52 -23.24
C VAL A 487 -0.48 -8.64 -24.48
N GLN A 488 0.13 -9.81 -24.73
CA GLN A 488 1.03 -9.98 -25.88
C GLN A 488 0.27 -9.82 -27.20
N GLU A 489 -0.85 -10.53 -27.36
CA GLU A 489 -1.65 -10.50 -28.59
C GLU A 489 -2.07 -9.07 -28.92
N TYR A 490 -2.75 -8.40 -27.97
CA TYR A 490 -3.27 -7.05 -28.16
C TYR A 490 -2.17 -6.00 -28.36
N LEU A 491 -1.08 -6.06 -27.57
CA LEU A 491 0.01 -5.09 -27.70
C LEU A 491 0.82 -5.29 -28.99
N THR A 492 0.91 -6.53 -29.50
CA THR A 492 1.53 -6.82 -30.81
C THR A 492 0.69 -6.19 -31.92
N GLU A 493 -0.62 -6.42 -31.92
CA GLU A 493 -1.55 -5.84 -32.89
C GLU A 493 -1.49 -4.30 -32.89
N TYR A 494 -1.63 -3.68 -31.71
CA TYR A 494 -1.60 -2.22 -31.57
C TYR A 494 -0.27 -1.61 -32.06
N LEU A 495 0.88 -2.16 -31.66
CA LEU A 495 2.18 -1.60 -32.02
C LEU A 495 2.63 -1.91 -33.47
N GLU A 496 2.04 -2.92 -34.12
CA GLU A 496 2.22 -3.14 -35.56
C GLU A 496 1.38 -2.17 -36.40
N LEU A 497 0.23 -1.72 -35.88
CA LEU A 497 -0.59 -0.65 -36.48
C LEU A 497 -0.02 0.76 -36.22
N HIS A 498 0.70 0.96 -35.12
CA HIS A 498 1.26 2.25 -34.68
C HIS A 498 2.81 2.21 -34.55
N PRO A 499 3.56 2.15 -35.67
CA PRO A 499 5.02 2.01 -35.66
C PRO A 499 5.75 3.24 -35.10
N ASP A 500 5.16 4.43 -35.20
CA ASP A 500 5.65 5.69 -34.63
C ASP A 500 5.61 5.69 -33.09
N VAL A 501 4.54 5.10 -32.52
CA VAL A 501 4.40 4.87 -31.08
C VAL A 501 5.42 3.81 -30.62
N LEU A 502 5.58 2.72 -31.37
CA LEU A 502 6.57 1.69 -31.11
C LEU A 502 8.00 2.26 -31.08
N ASP A 503 8.41 3.02 -32.11
CA ASP A 503 9.74 3.62 -32.15
C ASP A 503 9.96 4.67 -31.05
N SER A 504 8.91 5.38 -30.62
CA SER A 504 8.96 6.31 -29.49
C SER A 504 9.20 5.60 -28.16
N ILE A 505 8.45 4.52 -27.88
CA ILE A 505 8.61 3.68 -26.68
C ILE A 505 9.98 2.99 -26.69
N LEU A 506 10.38 2.39 -27.82
CA LEU A 506 11.69 1.76 -27.98
C LEU A 506 12.84 2.76 -27.84
N SER A 507 12.69 3.98 -28.36
CA SER A 507 13.69 5.04 -28.19
C SER A 507 13.84 5.44 -26.72
N LYS A 508 12.74 5.56 -25.98
CA LYS A 508 12.77 5.82 -24.53
C LYS A 508 13.44 4.66 -23.79
N ALA A 509 13.05 3.41 -24.05
CA ALA A 509 13.62 2.22 -23.43
C ALA A 509 15.10 2.00 -23.79
N LEU A 510 15.51 2.31 -25.03
CA LEU A 510 16.92 2.31 -25.45
C LEU A 510 17.71 3.44 -24.80
N ASN A 511 17.10 4.60 -24.56
CA ASN A 511 17.73 5.66 -23.81
C ASN A 511 17.92 5.24 -22.34
N ALA A 512 16.90 4.70 -21.67
CA ALA A 512 17.01 4.06 -20.36
C ALA A 512 18.16 3.03 -20.32
N LEU A 513 18.18 2.12 -21.29
CA LEU A 513 19.22 1.10 -21.44
C LEU A 513 20.61 1.69 -21.66
N LYS A 514 20.75 2.77 -22.44
CA LYS A 514 22.02 3.50 -22.58
C LYS A 514 22.43 4.08 -21.22
N ARG A 515 21.49 4.63 -20.43
CA ARG A 515 21.78 5.10 -19.06
C ARG A 515 22.39 3.99 -18.20
N CYS A 516 21.86 2.77 -18.29
CA CYS A 516 22.31 1.61 -17.50
C CYS A 516 23.53 0.85 -18.08
N LYS A 517 23.68 0.74 -19.41
CA LYS A 517 24.80 0.02 -20.08
C LYS A 517 26.11 0.75 -19.96
N TYR A 518 26.11 2.06 -20.25
CA TYR A 518 27.27 2.90 -19.95
C TYR A 518 27.51 2.96 -18.42
N GLY A 519 26.58 2.43 -17.61
CA GLY A 519 26.64 2.07 -16.18
C GLY A 519 27.42 0.79 -15.78
N ARG A 520 27.89 -0.10 -16.69
CA ARG A 520 28.68 -1.31 -16.33
C ARG A 520 30.08 -1.33 -16.97
N PRO A 521 31.15 -1.71 -16.25
CA PRO A 521 32.45 -2.08 -16.86
C PRO A 521 32.51 -3.60 -17.13
N GLY A 522 33.23 -4.02 -18.17
CA GLY A 522 33.57 -5.44 -18.37
C GLY A 522 32.88 -6.18 -19.53
N GLN A 523 33.06 -5.70 -20.78
CA GLN A 523 33.21 -6.56 -21.98
C GLN A 523 33.55 -5.68 -23.21
N ILE A 524 34.82 -5.31 -23.34
CA ILE A 524 35.39 -4.86 -24.61
C ILE A 524 36.60 -5.75 -24.87
N ARG A 525 36.47 -6.71 -25.80
CA ARG A 525 37.63 -7.40 -26.37
C ARG A 525 38.48 -6.34 -27.08
N ALA A 526 39.72 -6.18 -26.66
CA ALA A 526 40.66 -5.30 -27.33
C ALA A 526 40.91 -5.80 -28.76
N VAL A 527 40.64 -4.95 -29.75
CA VAL A 527 41.16 -5.12 -31.12
C VAL A 527 42.49 -4.37 -31.17
N PRO A 528 43.61 -5.01 -31.56
CA PRO A 528 44.92 -4.36 -31.54
C PRO A 528 45.02 -3.28 -32.63
N ALA A 529 45.31 -2.05 -32.21
CA ALA A 529 45.52 -0.94 -33.13
C ALA A 529 46.85 -1.10 -33.89
N ARG A 530 46.78 -1.29 -35.22
CA ARG A 530 47.95 -1.14 -36.10
C ARG A 530 48.26 0.36 -36.29
N LYS A 531 49.51 0.74 -36.06
CA LYS A 531 50.04 2.07 -36.35
C LYS A 531 50.17 2.30 -37.87
N SER A 532 49.78 3.46 -38.35
CA SER A 532 50.37 4.09 -39.54
C SER A 532 50.34 5.62 -39.43
N ARG A 533 51.49 6.26 -39.64
CA ARG A 533 51.69 7.71 -39.62
C ARG A 533 50.99 8.38 -40.82
N ARG A 534 50.51 9.62 -40.65
CA ARG A 534 51.13 10.86 -41.17
C ARG A 534 50.28 12.10 -40.85
N GLU A 535 50.95 13.22 -40.59
CA GLU A 535 50.39 14.57 -40.49
C GLU A 535 50.51 15.27 -41.85
N ALA A 536 49.50 16.07 -42.25
CA ALA A 536 49.65 17.24 -43.14
C ALA A 536 48.33 18.03 -43.29
N GLN A 537 48.36 19.29 -42.79
CA GLN A 537 47.64 20.54 -43.12
C GLN A 537 46.20 20.59 -43.75
N PRO A 538 45.44 21.69 -43.48
CA PRO A 538 44.05 21.84 -43.93
C PRO A 538 43.89 22.62 -45.26
N GLY A 539 42.87 22.25 -46.04
CA GLY A 539 42.36 22.98 -47.21
C GLY A 539 40.84 22.75 -47.37
N PRO A 540 40.07 23.66 -48.01
CA PRO A 540 38.70 23.90 -47.56
C PRO A 540 37.56 23.44 -48.51
N ILE A 541 36.34 23.44 -47.94
CA ILE A 541 35.00 23.36 -48.59
C ILE A 541 34.58 21.99 -49.18
N ALA A 542 33.69 21.31 -48.44
CA ALA A 542 32.50 20.66 -49.02
C ALA A 542 31.37 20.61 -47.97
N ARG A 543 30.14 21.02 -48.34
CA ARG A 543 28.97 20.93 -47.46
C ARG A 543 28.46 19.49 -47.42
N GLY A 544 28.21 18.95 -46.23
CA GLY A 544 27.56 17.66 -46.04
C GLY A 544 26.81 17.63 -44.71
N LEU A 545 25.48 17.44 -44.78
CA LEU A 545 24.63 17.28 -43.61
C LEU A 545 25.04 16.01 -42.84
N ASN A 546 25.35 16.16 -41.55
CA ASN A 546 25.54 15.01 -40.66
C ASN A 546 25.12 15.35 -39.23
N THR A 547 23.81 15.43 -39.03
CA THR A 547 23.17 15.63 -37.72
C THR A 547 23.01 14.29 -36.99
N GLY A 548 23.39 14.23 -35.72
CA GLY A 548 22.75 13.27 -34.80
C GLY A 548 23.57 12.06 -34.30
N LEU A 549 24.90 12.01 -34.42
CA LEU A 549 25.70 11.14 -33.55
C LEU A 549 25.64 11.67 -32.10
N GLY A 550 24.57 11.28 -31.40
CA GLY A 550 24.27 11.76 -30.05
C GLY A 550 25.39 11.43 -29.06
N ARG A 551 26.03 12.50 -28.54
CA ARG A 551 26.96 12.38 -27.41
C ARG A 551 26.24 11.69 -26.23
N PRO A 552 26.91 10.81 -25.47
CA PRO A 552 26.27 10.13 -24.34
C PRO A 552 25.74 11.14 -23.33
N ASN A 553 24.53 10.90 -22.79
CA ASN A 553 23.93 11.76 -21.78
C ASN A 553 24.89 11.90 -20.57
N PRO A 554 25.35 13.12 -20.23
CA PRO A 554 26.33 13.34 -19.15
C PRO A 554 25.89 12.79 -17.79
N ALA A 555 24.57 12.74 -17.52
CA ALA A 555 24.02 12.22 -16.27
C ALA A 555 24.32 10.72 -16.10
N ALA A 556 24.08 9.92 -17.15
CA ALA A 556 24.30 8.48 -17.14
C ALA A 556 25.77 8.08 -16.93
N LEU A 557 26.68 8.73 -17.67
CA LEU A 557 28.11 8.48 -17.54
C LEU A 557 28.62 8.85 -16.13
N ALA A 558 28.03 9.87 -15.52
CA ALA A 558 28.34 10.25 -14.15
C ALA A 558 27.73 9.29 -13.10
N ALA A 559 26.50 8.79 -13.32
CA ALA A 559 25.90 7.74 -12.49
C ALA A 559 26.77 6.47 -12.48
N LYS A 560 27.32 6.06 -13.63
CA LYS A 560 28.32 4.96 -13.69
C LYS A 560 29.48 5.25 -12.76
N ARG A 561 30.20 6.35 -13.03
CA ARG A 561 31.44 6.69 -12.32
C ARG A 561 31.20 6.78 -10.81
N ALA A 562 30.04 7.27 -10.40
CA ALA A 562 29.69 7.40 -9.00
C ALA A 562 29.30 6.05 -8.34
N ARG A 563 28.53 5.17 -9.01
CA ARG A 563 28.31 3.78 -8.54
C ARG A 563 29.61 2.98 -8.49
N GLU A 564 30.47 3.15 -9.49
CA GLU A 564 31.76 2.46 -9.61
C GLU A 564 32.76 2.97 -8.55
N LEU A 565 32.76 4.27 -8.24
CA LEU A 565 33.49 4.84 -7.09
C LEU A 565 33.04 4.22 -5.77
N VAL A 566 31.73 4.08 -5.54
CA VAL A 566 31.20 3.42 -4.32
C VAL A 566 31.61 1.94 -4.28
N ARG A 567 31.51 1.22 -5.40
CA ARG A 567 31.89 -0.21 -5.47
C ARG A 567 33.39 -0.43 -5.28
N GLN A 568 34.24 0.40 -5.89
CA GLN A 568 35.71 0.34 -5.72
C GLN A 568 36.12 0.67 -4.28
N LYS A 569 35.50 1.68 -3.66
CA LYS A 569 35.70 2.01 -2.23
C LYS A 569 35.22 0.88 -1.31
N SER A 570 34.10 0.22 -1.63
CA SER A 570 33.54 -0.88 -0.82
C SER A 570 34.34 -2.19 -0.90
N VAL A 571 34.90 -2.53 -2.06
CA VAL A 571 35.69 -3.78 -2.26
C VAL A 571 37.08 -3.69 -1.63
N LEU A 572 37.71 -2.51 -1.63
CA LEU A 572 38.94 -2.26 -0.89
C LEU A 572 38.63 -2.09 0.60
N ARG A 573 38.74 -3.17 1.39
CA ARG A 573 38.54 -3.19 2.86
C ARG A 573 39.40 -2.18 3.65
N SER A 574 40.35 -1.50 3.00
CA SER A 574 41.23 -0.46 3.56
C SER A 574 40.99 0.94 2.99
N SER A 575 39.97 1.17 2.17
CA SER A 575 39.68 2.52 1.67
C SER A 575 39.04 3.38 2.75
N SER A 576 39.42 4.66 2.81
CA SER A 576 39.10 5.56 3.93
C SER A 576 37.60 5.64 4.20
N LEU A 577 37.22 5.33 5.44
CA LEU A 577 35.93 5.71 6.01
C LEU A 577 35.66 7.21 5.78
N PRO A 578 34.39 7.65 5.70
CA PRO A 578 34.05 9.07 5.56
C PRO A 578 34.83 9.91 6.58
N GLY A 579 35.56 10.93 6.14
CA GLY A 579 36.45 11.70 7.05
C GLY A 579 35.72 12.43 8.20
N LYS A 580 34.39 12.53 8.11
CA LYS A 580 33.49 13.03 9.17
C LYS A 580 33.06 11.97 10.19
N LEU A 581 33.06 10.69 9.79
CA LEU A 581 32.62 9.58 10.64
C LEU A 581 33.60 9.41 11.81
N ALA A 582 33.14 9.72 13.01
CA ALA A 582 33.82 9.28 14.22
C ALA A 582 33.39 7.83 14.48
N ASP A 583 34.22 6.86 14.11
CA ASP A 583 33.88 5.44 14.27
C ASP A 583 33.91 4.98 15.74
N CYS A 584 33.38 3.80 16.02
CA CYS A 584 33.57 3.07 17.28
C CYS A 584 34.75 2.09 17.19
N SER A 585 35.23 1.57 18.33
CA SER A 585 36.32 0.57 18.34
C SER A 585 35.85 -0.88 18.19
N SER A 586 34.58 -1.18 18.47
CA SER A 586 34.02 -2.51 18.25
C SER A 586 33.85 -2.79 16.76
N THR A 587 34.01 -4.06 16.41
CA THR A 587 33.80 -4.61 15.07
C THR A 587 32.55 -5.51 15.00
N ASN A 588 31.84 -5.71 16.12
CA ASN A 588 30.60 -6.48 16.16
C ASN A 588 29.39 -5.59 15.80
N PRO A 589 28.70 -5.81 14.67
CA PRO A 589 27.57 -4.97 14.26
C PRO A 589 26.37 -5.01 15.21
N GLU A 590 26.19 -6.08 16.01
CA GLU A 590 25.02 -6.25 16.89
C GLU A 590 25.01 -5.28 18.08
N GLU A 591 26.17 -5.08 18.71
CA GLU A 591 26.36 -4.10 19.79
C GLU A 591 26.64 -2.70 19.26
N SER A 592 27.11 -2.58 18.01
CA SER A 592 27.54 -1.30 17.45
C SER A 592 26.36 -0.46 16.95
N GLU A 593 26.37 0.81 17.34
CA GLU A 593 25.31 1.79 17.09
C GLU A 593 25.90 3.01 16.38
N ILE A 594 25.12 3.68 15.54
CA ILE A 594 25.53 4.93 14.89
C ILE A 594 24.50 6.03 15.08
N PHE A 595 24.94 7.18 15.56
CA PHE A 595 24.14 8.40 15.66
C PHE A 595 24.39 9.27 14.42
N ILE A 596 23.34 9.51 13.64
CA ILE A 596 23.33 10.47 12.55
C ILE A 596 22.80 11.79 13.11
N VAL A 597 23.66 12.81 13.15
CA VAL A 597 23.43 14.05 13.89
C VAL A 597 23.42 15.29 13.01
N GLU A 598 22.63 16.28 13.42
CA GLU A 598 22.48 17.55 12.71
C GLU A 598 23.65 18.50 12.99
N GLY A 599 24.47 18.73 11.96
CA GLY A 599 25.57 19.69 12.02
C GLY A 599 26.82 19.22 12.77
N ASP A 600 27.93 19.93 12.52
CA ASP A 600 29.20 19.69 13.19
C ASP A 600 29.16 20.11 14.70
N SER A 601 28.19 20.93 15.11
CA SER A 601 28.01 21.38 16.51
C SER A 601 27.48 20.26 17.41
N ALA A 602 26.28 19.72 17.12
CA ALA A 602 25.74 18.57 17.84
C ALA A 602 26.64 17.34 17.69
N GLY A 603 27.27 17.15 16.52
CA GLY A 603 28.31 16.15 16.31
C GLY A 603 29.55 16.32 17.20
N GLY A 604 29.93 17.56 17.53
CA GLY A 604 30.99 17.87 18.49
C GLY A 604 30.63 17.42 19.91
N SER A 605 29.42 17.73 20.39
CA SER A 605 28.95 17.30 21.71
C SER A 605 28.76 15.78 21.79
N ALA A 606 28.11 15.17 20.79
CA ALA A 606 27.89 13.73 20.74
C ALA A 606 29.21 12.94 20.64
N LYS A 607 30.19 13.41 19.87
CA LYS A 607 31.53 12.79 19.77
C LYS A 607 32.30 12.81 21.10
N GLN A 608 32.04 13.81 21.95
CA GLN A 608 32.64 13.94 23.27
C GLN A 608 31.91 13.09 24.33
N GLY A 609 30.57 13.05 24.28
CA GLY A 609 29.74 12.35 25.27
C GLY A 609 29.59 10.84 25.08
N ARG A 610 29.74 10.33 23.86
CA ARG A 610 29.57 8.90 23.52
C ARG A 610 30.50 7.95 24.25
N ASP A 611 30.05 6.69 24.41
CA ASP A 611 30.98 5.57 24.57
C ASP A 611 31.62 5.20 23.23
N ARG A 612 32.92 5.48 23.10
CA ARG A 612 33.72 5.19 21.91
C ARG A 612 33.85 3.70 21.61
N ARG A 613 33.51 2.81 22.56
CA ARG A 613 33.57 1.36 22.38
C ARG A 613 32.62 0.89 21.29
N PHE A 614 31.35 1.32 21.33
CA PHE A 614 30.29 0.79 20.48
C PHE A 614 29.46 1.87 19.75
N GLN A 615 29.62 3.16 20.06
CA GLN A 615 28.83 4.23 19.43
C GLN A 615 29.65 5.02 18.40
N ALA A 616 29.25 4.99 17.14
CA ALA A 616 29.76 5.84 16.05
C ALA A 616 28.92 7.12 15.89
N ILE A 617 29.53 8.22 15.42
CA ILE A 617 28.85 9.50 15.14
C ILE A 617 29.12 9.93 13.71
N LEU A 618 28.06 10.26 12.96
CA LEU A 618 28.13 10.80 11.61
C LEU A 618 27.40 12.16 11.55
N PRO A 619 28.13 13.29 11.60
CA PRO A 619 27.54 14.61 11.45
C PRO A 619 27.21 14.91 9.99
N LEU A 620 25.99 15.40 9.78
CA LEU A 620 25.48 15.86 8.49
C LEU A 620 25.73 17.36 8.31
N ARG A 621 26.11 17.80 7.10
CA ARG A 621 26.20 19.23 6.78
C ARG A 621 24.97 19.74 6.04
N GLY A 622 24.07 20.36 6.80
CA GLY A 622 22.84 20.94 6.28
C GLY A 622 21.83 19.90 5.78
N LYS A 623 20.88 20.35 4.97
CA LYS A 623 19.78 19.51 4.47
C LYS A 623 20.24 18.53 3.41
N ILE A 624 19.92 17.25 3.61
CA ILE A 624 20.22 16.16 2.67
C ILE A 624 19.51 16.37 1.33
N LEU A 625 20.11 15.87 0.25
CA LEU A 625 19.48 15.85 -1.06
C LEU A 625 18.19 15.01 -1.03
N ASN A 626 17.03 15.62 -1.30
CA ASN A 626 15.80 14.87 -1.53
C ASN A 626 15.94 13.97 -2.78
N ILE A 627 16.08 12.66 -2.55
CA ILE A 627 16.31 11.68 -3.63
C ILE A 627 15.04 11.32 -4.42
N GLU A 628 13.84 11.60 -3.90
CA GLU A 628 12.56 11.38 -4.62
C GLU A 628 12.45 12.27 -5.87
N ARG A 629 13.08 13.46 -5.84
CA ARG A 629 13.04 14.46 -6.92
C ARG A 629 14.27 14.45 -7.81
N LYS A 630 15.16 13.46 -7.67
CA LYS A 630 16.50 13.47 -8.29
C LYS A 630 16.82 12.14 -8.94
N ASP A 631 17.59 12.21 -10.01
CA ASP A 631 18.10 11.01 -10.65
C ASP A 631 19.21 10.37 -9.80
N GLU A 632 19.46 9.08 -10.05
CA GLU A 632 20.50 8.37 -9.29
C GLU A 632 21.90 8.93 -9.55
N ALA A 633 22.11 9.63 -10.67
CA ALA A 633 23.37 10.34 -10.93
C ALA A 633 23.60 11.46 -9.90
N ALA A 634 22.59 12.28 -9.62
CA ALA A 634 22.68 13.33 -8.60
C ALA A 634 22.80 12.74 -7.18
N MET A 635 22.07 11.66 -6.90
CA MET A 635 22.18 10.92 -5.62
C MET A 635 23.62 10.46 -5.36
N TYR A 636 24.22 9.69 -6.27
CA TYR A 636 25.59 9.18 -6.09
C TYR A 636 26.66 10.27 -6.22
N LYS A 637 26.37 11.46 -6.76
CA LYS A 637 27.29 12.62 -6.73
C LYS A 637 27.30 13.36 -5.40
N ASN A 638 26.25 13.23 -4.57
CA ASN A 638 26.15 13.97 -3.33
C ASN A 638 27.05 13.35 -2.24
N GLU A 639 27.89 14.17 -1.63
CA GLU A 639 28.86 13.71 -0.63
C GLU A 639 28.21 13.15 0.63
N GLU A 640 27.13 13.77 1.15
CA GLU A 640 26.44 13.28 2.35
C GLU A 640 25.78 11.91 2.09
N ILE A 641 25.18 11.70 0.92
CA ILE A 641 24.64 10.40 0.51
C ILE A 641 25.76 9.35 0.34
N GLN A 642 26.91 9.71 -0.27
CA GLN A 642 28.07 8.80 -0.31
C GLN A 642 28.57 8.44 1.08
N ASN A 643 28.64 9.42 2.00
CA ASN A 643 29.08 9.22 3.38
C ASN A 643 28.13 8.30 4.15
N LEU A 644 26.82 8.41 3.94
CA LEU A 644 25.82 7.49 4.51
C LEU A 644 25.99 6.06 3.96
N ILE A 645 26.06 5.89 2.63
CA ILE A 645 26.19 4.57 2.00
C ILE A 645 27.47 3.85 2.46
N LEU A 646 28.62 4.56 2.42
CA LEU A 646 29.92 4.00 2.80
C LEU A 646 30.06 3.84 4.32
N GLY A 647 29.56 4.78 5.11
CA GLY A 647 29.65 4.75 6.57
C GLY A 647 28.86 3.58 7.16
N LEU A 648 27.63 3.36 6.67
CA LEU A 648 26.73 2.30 7.13
C LEU A 648 27.04 0.92 6.51
N GLY A 649 27.59 0.88 5.29
CA GLY A 649 27.80 -0.36 4.54
C GLY A 649 26.58 -0.83 3.73
N LEU A 650 25.75 0.10 3.22
CA LEU A 650 24.48 -0.24 2.54
C LEU A 650 24.62 -0.95 1.18
N GLY A 651 25.85 -1.12 0.68
CA GLY A 651 26.11 -1.70 -0.64
C GLY A 651 25.74 -0.78 -1.79
N VAL A 652 25.32 -1.37 -2.92
CA VAL A 652 24.85 -0.64 -4.11
C VAL A 652 23.34 -0.86 -4.26
N LYS A 653 22.58 0.23 -4.40
CA LYS A 653 21.13 0.19 -4.63
C LYS A 653 20.76 -0.78 -5.77
N GLY A 654 19.87 -1.72 -5.47
CA GLY A 654 19.40 -2.76 -6.40
C GLY A 654 20.19 -4.07 -6.40
N GLU A 655 21.21 -4.21 -5.55
CA GLU A 655 21.75 -5.54 -5.18
C GLU A 655 21.05 -6.03 -3.90
N ASP A 656 20.98 -7.35 -3.70
CA ASP A 656 20.29 -7.97 -2.55
C ASP A 656 20.87 -7.46 -1.21
N PHE A 657 19.99 -7.04 -0.30
CA PHE A 657 20.40 -6.61 1.03
C PHE A 657 20.96 -7.78 1.84
N LYS A 658 22.05 -7.52 2.57
CA LYS A 658 22.69 -8.48 3.47
C LYS A 658 22.93 -7.81 4.80
N LYS A 659 22.28 -8.30 5.85
CA LYS A 659 22.39 -7.73 7.21
C LYS A 659 23.83 -7.84 7.72
N GLU A 660 24.54 -8.89 7.33
CA GLU A 660 25.93 -9.17 7.69
C GLU A 660 26.94 -8.21 7.05
N ALA A 661 26.53 -7.42 6.05
CA ALA A 661 27.33 -6.37 5.45
C ALA A 661 27.12 -5.00 6.12
N LEU A 662 26.09 -4.86 6.95
CA LEU A 662 25.78 -3.65 7.70
C LEU A 662 26.77 -3.48 8.86
N ARG A 663 27.28 -2.25 9.06
CA ARG A 663 28.31 -1.99 10.07
C ARG A 663 27.75 -1.73 11.48
N TYR A 664 26.49 -1.33 11.57
CA TYR A 664 25.80 -0.99 12.83
C TYR A 664 24.36 -1.48 12.75
N HIS A 665 23.93 -2.36 13.65
CA HIS A 665 22.54 -2.87 13.65
C HIS A 665 21.53 -1.87 14.23
N LYS A 666 21.98 -0.78 14.86
CA LYS A 666 21.12 0.34 15.28
C LYS A 666 21.61 1.65 14.66
N ILE A 667 20.78 2.21 13.79
CA ILE A 667 20.96 3.50 13.13
C ILE A 667 20.02 4.48 13.81
N ILE A 668 20.57 5.39 14.62
CA ILE A 668 19.83 6.34 15.44
C ILE A 668 19.87 7.71 14.75
N ILE A 669 18.72 8.19 14.31
CA ILE A 669 18.54 9.55 13.81
C ILE A 669 18.36 10.47 15.00
N LEU A 670 19.25 11.45 15.16
CA LEU A 670 19.24 12.40 16.28
C LEU A 670 19.36 13.82 15.72
N THR A 671 18.20 14.40 15.40
CA THR A 671 18.01 15.76 14.86
C THR A 671 17.50 16.70 15.95
N ASP A 672 17.60 18.01 15.73
CA ASP A 672 17.03 18.98 16.66
C ASP A 672 15.48 18.89 16.69
N ALA A 673 14.90 19.35 17.80
CA ALA A 673 13.45 19.39 18.02
C ALA A 673 12.85 20.68 17.44
N ASP A 674 13.13 20.93 16.16
CA ASP A 674 12.67 22.11 15.43
C ASP A 674 12.18 21.75 14.00
N VAL A 675 11.79 22.77 13.25
CA VAL A 675 11.29 22.62 11.87
C VAL A 675 12.34 22.10 10.89
N ASP A 676 13.63 22.35 11.14
CA ASP A 676 14.73 21.96 10.26
C ASP A 676 15.20 20.53 10.56
N GLY A 677 15.26 20.16 11.84
CA GLY A 677 15.47 18.78 12.28
C GLY A 677 14.33 17.85 11.86
N ALA A 678 13.07 18.29 11.93
CA ALA A 678 11.93 17.55 11.38
C ALA A 678 12.05 17.34 9.85
N HIS A 679 12.56 18.34 9.12
CA HIS A 679 12.80 18.25 7.68
C HIS A 679 13.98 17.32 7.36
N ILE A 680 15.10 17.39 8.08
CA ILE A 680 16.25 16.47 7.92
C ILE A 680 15.85 15.04 8.25
N ARG A 681 15.09 14.83 9.33
CA ARG A 681 14.50 13.53 9.68
C ARG A 681 13.66 12.98 8.53
N THR A 682 12.76 13.78 7.97
CA THR A 682 11.94 13.39 6.81
C THR A 682 12.79 13.02 5.58
N LEU A 683 13.86 13.77 5.30
CA LEU A 683 14.81 13.49 4.21
C LEU A 683 15.57 12.18 4.44
N LEU A 684 16.02 11.89 5.66
CA LEU A 684 16.68 10.63 6.04
C LEU A 684 15.74 9.44 5.89
N LEU A 685 14.51 9.54 6.37
CA LEU A 685 13.52 8.46 6.24
C LEU A 685 13.18 8.18 4.78
N THR A 686 13.04 9.22 3.97
CA THR A 686 12.87 9.10 2.51
C THR A 686 14.08 8.40 1.87
N PHE A 687 15.30 8.78 2.29
CA PHE A 687 16.52 8.14 1.81
C PHE A 687 16.54 6.64 2.14
N PHE A 688 16.36 6.26 3.41
CA PHE A 688 16.37 4.86 3.81
C PHE A 688 15.26 4.06 3.11
N PHE A 689 14.04 4.60 3.05
CA PHE A 689 12.90 3.89 2.45
C PHE A 689 13.09 3.65 0.94
N ARG A 690 13.67 4.60 0.22
CA ARG A 690 13.92 4.51 -1.23
C ARG A 690 15.23 3.83 -1.61
N TYR A 691 16.23 3.83 -0.74
CA TYR A 691 17.52 3.22 -1.00
C TYR A 691 17.58 1.77 -0.51
N GLN A 692 17.08 1.49 0.69
CA GLN A 692 17.14 0.17 1.32
C GLN A 692 16.01 -0.04 2.35
N ARG A 693 14.79 -0.35 1.85
CA ARG A 693 13.60 -0.57 2.70
C ARG A 693 13.81 -1.65 3.77
N ALA A 694 14.63 -2.67 3.48
CA ALA A 694 14.92 -3.77 4.38
C ALA A 694 15.47 -3.34 5.76
N LEU A 695 16.04 -2.13 5.90
CA LEU A 695 16.46 -1.59 7.19
C LEU A 695 15.30 -1.35 8.18
N PHE A 696 14.10 -1.09 7.67
CA PHE A 696 12.87 -0.99 8.49
C PHE A 696 12.31 -2.37 8.81
N ASP A 697 12.28 -3.25 7.80
CA ASP A 697 11.80 -4.63 7.92
C ASP A 697 12.65 -5.41 8.96
N GLU A 698 13.97 -5.17 9.02
CA GLU A 698 14.91 -5.71 10.02
C GLU A 698 14.96 -4.96 11.36
N GLY A 699 14.20 -3.86 11.51
CA GLY A 699 14.12 -3.08 12.76
C GLY A 699 15.39 -2.33 13.14
N CYS A 700 16.20 -1.90 12.16
CA CYS A 700 17.49 -1.23 12.38
C CYS A 700 17.41 0.30 12.55
N ILE A 701 16.29 0.94 12.19
CA ILE A 701 16.14 2.41 12.24
C ILE A 701 15.45 2.87 13.54
N TYR A 702 16.05 3.85 14.21
CA TYR A 702 15.59 4.45 15.46
C TYR A 702 15.64 5.98 15.38
N VAL A 703 14.82 6.66 16.17
CA VAL A 703 14.88 8.11 16.41
C VAL A 703 15.18 8.34 17.89
N GLY A 704 16.20 9.15 18.18
CA GLY A 704 16.51 9.57 19.55
C GLY A 704 15.53 10.63 20.04
N VAL A 705 15.11 10.53 21.30
CA VAL A 705 14.19 11.50 21.94
C VAL A 705 14.97 12.28 23.01
N PRO A 706 15.48 13.49 22.70
CA PRO A 706 16.10 14.35 23.70
C PRO A 706 15.04 14.99 24.62
N PRO A 707 15.41 15.43 25.83
CA PRO A 707 14.51 16.17 26.71
C PRO A 707 14.28 17.60 26.20
N LEU A 708 13.05 18.10 26.34
CA LEU A 708 12.69 19.47 25.97
C LEU A 708 13.09 20.48 27.05
N TYR A 709 13.03 20.08 28.32
CA TYR A 709 13.29 20.96 29.46
C TYR A 709 14.27 20.36 30.46
N LYS A 710 15.09 21.24 31.03
CA LYS A 710 15.89 21.01 32.23
C LYS A 710 15.36 21.92 33.34
N VAL A 711 15.01 21.33 34.47
CA VAL A 711 14.53 22.04 35.67
C VAL A 711 15.56 21.87 36.78
N GLU A 712 16.13 22.97 37.23
CA GLU A 712 17.17 22.99 38.26
C GLU A 712 16.62 23.58 39.56
N ARG A 713 16.80 22.87 40.67
CA ARG A 713 16.40 23.30 42.01
C ARG A 713 17.55 23.07 42.99
N GLY A 714 18.35 24.10 43.23
CA GLY A 714 19.55 24.02 44.06
C GLY A 714 20.60 23.07 43.47
N LYS A 715 20.72 21.86 44.02
CA LYS A 715 21.62 20.80 43.50
C LYS A 715 20.89 19.71 42.71
N GLN A 716 19.55 19.71 42.67
CA GLN A 716 18.77 18.72 41.94
C GLN A 716 18.50 19.20 40.52
N VAL A 717 18.69 18.31 39.55
CA VAL A 717 18.42 18.53 38.13
C VAL A 717 17.43 17.48 37.67
N HIS A 718 16.34 17.93 37.03
CA HIS A 718 15.32 17.06 36.44
C HIS A 718 15.19 17.37 34.96
N TYR A 719 15.06 16.33 34.14
CA TYR A 719 14.81 16.45 32.70
C TYR A 719 13.36 16.06 32.40
N CYS A 720 12.66 16.88 31.62
CA CYS A 720 11.28 16.62 31.18
C CYS A 720 11.25 16.50 29.65
N TYR A 721 10.55 15.48 29.15
CA TYR A 721 10.43 15.19 27.72
C TYR A 721 9.17 15.74 27.08
N ASP A 722 8.19 16.16 27.88
CA ASP A 722 6.94 16.77 27.43
C ASP A 722 6.45 17.85 28.41
N ASP A 723 5.52 18.70 27.95
CA ASP A 723 4.94 19.79 28.74
C ASP A 723 4.17 19.30 29.97
N ASP A 724 3.62 18.09 29.94
CA ASP A 724 2.84 17.54 31.04
C ASP A 724 3.72 17.01 32.17
N GLN A 725 4.89 16.46 31.86
CA GLN A 725 5.96 16.18 32.81
C GLN A 725 6.43 17.47 33.49
N LEU A 726 6.61 18.55 32.71
CA LEU A 726 6.95 19.86 33.27
C LEU A 726 5.86 20.37 34.23
N LYS A 727 4.59 20.37 33.82
CA LYS A 727 3.46 20.76 34.67
C LYS A 727 3.32 19.88 35.92
N LYS A 728 3.52 18.56 35.80
CA LYS A 728 3.49 17.60 36.93
C LYS A 728 4.64 17.88 37.91
N LEU A 729 5.84 18.17 37.41
CA LEU A 729 6.99 18.52 38.24
C LEU A 729 6.79 19.87 38.93
N GLN A 730 6.28 20.89 38.24
CA GLN A 730 5.92 22.17 38.84
C GLN A 730 4.88 22.03 39.96
N ARG A 731 3.85 21.19 39.76
CA ARG A 731 2.81 20.90 40.77
C ARG A 731 3.34 20.12 41.98
N SER A 732 4.46 19.39 41.86
CA SER A 732 5.07 18.69 43.00
C SER A 732 5.92 19.60 43.88
N PHE A 733 6.24 20.82 43.41
CA PHE A 733 6.98 21.80 44.18
C PHE A 733 6.06 22.67 45.05
N PRO A 734 6.52 23.09 46.25
CA PRO A 734 5.83 24.10 47.05
C PRO A 734 5.57 25.40 46.26
N SER A 735 4.46 26.08 46.55
CA SER A 735 4.04 27.32 45.87
C SER A 735 5.01 28.50 46.01
N ASN A 736 6.00 28.41 46.90
CA ASN A 736 7.08 29.39 47.10
C ASN A 736 8.47 28.86 46.67
N ALA A 737 8.55 27.75 45.94
CA ALA A 737 9.82 27.17 45.52
C ALA A 737 10.47 27.96 44.38
N SER A 738 11.72 28.40 44.59
CA SER A 738 12.57 28.91 43.51
C SER A 738 13.21 27.75 42.74
N TYR A 739 13.07 27.76 41.42
CA TYR A 739 13.67 26.81 40.48
C TYR A 739 13.94 27.52 39.15
N ASN A 740 14.95 27.06 38.41
CA ASN A 740 15.29 27.55 37.07
C ASN A 740 14.77 26.57 36.02
N ILE A 741 14.22 27.06 34.91
CA ILE A 741 13.81 26.24 33.76
C ILE A 741 14.60 26.67 32.54
N GLN A 742 15.36 25.76 31.97
CA GLN A 742 16.01 25.88 30.66
C GLN A 742 15.24 25.01 29.66
N ARG A 743 14.66 25.61 28.60
CA ARG A 743 14.20 24.86 27.41
C ARG A 743 15.39 24.68 26.48
N PHE A 744 15.65 23.44 26.05
CA PHE A 744 16.62 23.18 24.99
C PHE A 744 15.97 23.48 23.63
N LYS A 745 16.70 24.16 22.75
CA LYS A 745 16.25 24.44 21.37
C LYS A 745 16.99 23.58 20.34
N GLY A 746 18.24 23.22 20.61
CA GLY A 746 19.02 22.31 19.78
C GLY A 746 20.01 21.49 20.59
N LEU A 747 20.38 20.32 20.06
CA LEU A 747 21.28 19.35 20.67
C LEU A 747 22.69 19.94 20.91
N GLY A 748 23.09 20.94 20.12
CA GLY A 748 24.34 21.68 20.28
C GLY A 748 24.39 22.55 21.54
N GLU A 749 23.25 22.86 22.18
CA GLU A 749 23.20 23.59 23.45
C GLU A 749 23.45 22.70 24.68
N MET A 750 23.38 21.37 24.50
CA MET A 750 23.58 20.39 25.58
C MET A 750 25.06 20.13 25.81
N MET A 751 25.48 20.13 27.09
CA MET A 751 26.83 19.71 27.45
C MET A 751 27.01 18.20 27.18
N PRO A 752 28.20 17.72 26.78
CA PRO A 752 28.41 16.31 26.41
C PRO A 752 27.94 15.28 27.44
N ALA A 753 28.12 15.55 28.75
CA ALA A 753 27.65 14.69 29.83
C ALA A 753 26.12 14.65 29.95
N GLN A 754 25.45 15.79 29.71
CA GLN A 754 23.98 15.88 29.74
C GLN A 754 23.39 15.08 28.57
N LEU A 755 23.96 15.25 27.37
CA LEU A 755 23.55 14.52 26.17
C LEU A 755 23.75 13.00 26.33
N TRP A 756 24.83 12.58 27.00
CA TRP A 756 25.03 11.18 27.41
C TRP A 756 23.90 10.70 28.32
N GLU A 757 23.76 11.31 29.51
CA GLU A 757 22.84 10.87 30.57
C GLU A 757 21.37 10.83 30.15
N THR A 758 20.96 11.64 29.17
CA THR A 758 19.56 11.73 28.73
C THR A 758 19.27 10.93 27.45
N THR A 759 20.18 10.97 26.48
CA THR A 759 19.83 10.62 25.08
C THR A 759 20.73 9.54 24.46
N MET A 760 21.96 9.36 24.96
CA MET A 760 22.91 8.39 24.37
C MET A 760 23.15 7.14 25.24
N ASP A 761 23.02 7.25 26.57
CA ASP A 761 23.18 6.16 27.54
C ASP A 761 22.13 5.05 27.32
N PRO A 762 22.52 3.81 26.94
CA PRO A 762 21.58 2.71 26.72
C PRO A 762 20.71 2.34 27.92
N GLU A 763 21.12 2.63 29.16
CA GLU A 763 20.34 2.31 30.36
C GLU A 763 19.20 3.31 30.64
N ARG A 764 19.31 4.54 30.12
CA ARG A 764 18.44 5.67 30.49
C ARG A 764 17.67 6.29 29.32
N ARG A 765 18.21 6.22 28.10
CA ARG A 765 17.65 6.91 26.93
C ARG A 765 16.33 6.32 26.46
N MET A 766 15.54 7.15 25.80
CA MET A 766 14.36 6.72 25.05
C MET A 766 14.63 6.77 23.54
N LEU A 767 14.39 5.64 22.84
CA LEU A 767 14.47 5.55 21.38
C LEU A 767 13.11 5.14 20.80
N LYS A 768 12.59 5.90 19.83
CA LYS A 768 11.43 5.50 19.01
C LYS A 768 11.94 4.59 17.88
N ARG A 769 11.69 3.28 17.92
CA ARG A 769 12.01 2.36 16.80
C ARG A 769 11.01 2.58 15.66
N LEU A 770 11.50 2.73 14.43
CA LEU A 770 10.64 2.91 13.27
C LEU A 770 10.39 1.58 12.56
N VAL A 771 9.13 1.34 12.22
CA VAL A 771 8.64 0.14 11.51
C VAL A 771 7.78 0.62 10.35
N VAL A 772 7.87 -0.06 9.20
CA VAL A 772 6.95 0.15 8.09
C VAL A 772 5.82 -0.87 8.22
N GLU A 773 4.68 -0.45 8.74
CA GLU A 773 3.49 -1.32 8.85
C GLU A 773 2.89 -1.63 7.47
N ASP A 774 2.96 -0.67 6.55
CA ASP A 774 2.50 -0.83 5.17
C ASP A 774 3.43 -0.11 4.19
N ALA A 775 4.10 -0.88 3.34
CA ALA A 775 5.03 -0.36 2.36
C ALA A 775 4.35 0.37 1.20
N ALA A 776 3.09 0.08 0.89
CA ALA A 776 2.34 0.73 -0.18
C ALA A 776 1.77 2.08 0.28
N GLU A 777 1.28 2.16 1.52
CA GLU A 777 0.88 3.43 2.16
C GLU A 777 2.09 4.34 2.37
N ALA A 778 3.18 3.84 2.99
CA ALA A 778 4.41 4.60 3.15
C ALA A 778 4.96 5.10 1.80
N ASN A 779 4.89 4.27 0.74
CA ASN A 779 5.24 4.68 -0.62
C ASN A 779 4.39 5.84 -1.14
N ILE A 780 3.06 5.79 -0.93
CA ILE A 780 2.16 6.89 -1.31
C ILE A 780 2.54 8.16 -0.53
N VAL A 781 2.69 8.06 0.80
CA VAL A 781 3.04 9.19 1.68
C VAL A 781 4.38 9.83 1.28
N PHE A 782 5.44 9.04 1.07
CA PHE A 782 6.74 9.55 0.61
C PHE A 782 6.66 10.19 -0.79
N SER A 783 6.00 9.57 -1.77
CA SER A 783 5.82 10.19 -3.10
C SER A 783 4.97 11.46 -3.04
N SER A 784 4.06 11.57 -2.07
CA SER A 784 3.18 12.72 -1.90
C SER A 784 3.91 13.89 -1.26
N LEU A 785 4.57 13.67 -0.12
CA LEU A 785 5.29 14.70 0.61
C LEU A 785 6.61 15.09 -0.08
N MET A 786 7.32 14.13 -0.64
CA MET A 786 8.69 14.36 -1.11
C MET A 786 8.80 14.43 -2.63
N GLY A 787 7.78 14.01 -3.37
CA GLY A 787 7.78 14.01 -4.83
C GLY A 787 7.73 15.39 -5.50
N ALA A 788 7.65 15.34 -6.83
CA ALA A 788 7.61 16.53 -7.67
C ALA A 788 6.26 17.26 -7.66
N ARG A 789 5.16 16.58 -7.31
CA ARG A 789 3.79 17.11 -7.30
C ARG A 789 3.59 18.09 -6.13
N VAL A 790 3.78 19.38 -6.38
CA VAL A 790 3.64 20.44 -5.35
C VAL A 790 2.20 20.52 -4.83
N ASP A 791 1.24 20.29 -5.71
CA ASP A 791 -0.16 20.60 -5.48
C ASP A 791 -0.88 19.59 -4.60
N TYR A 792 -0.67 18.29 -4.87
CA TYR A 792 -1.15 17.22 -3.98
C TYR A 792 -0.53 17.33 -2.58
N ARG A 793 0.73 17.78 -2.48
CA ARG A 793 1.34 18.09 -1.18
C ARG A 793 0.67 19.28 -0.50
N LYS A 794 0.28 20.32 -1.25
CA LYS A 794 -0.42 21.49 -0.70
C LYS A 794 -1.80 21.09 -0.17
N GLU A 795 -2.56 20.32 -0.94
CA GLU A 795 -3.85 19.74 -0.54
C GLU A 795 -3.71 18.90 0.74
N LEU A 796 -2.73 17.99 0.79
CA LEU A 796 -2.42 17.17 1.96
C LEU A 796 -2.08 18.05 3.18
N ILE A 797 -1.22 19.07 3.02
CA ILE A 797 -0.90 20.02 4.10
C ILE A 797 -2.15 20.77 4.57
N GLN A 798 -3.03 21.23 3.68
CA GLN A 798 -4.25 21.95 4.04
C GLN A 798 -5.24 21.06 4.80
N ASN A 799 -5.43 19.82 4.34
CA ASN A 799 -6.31 18.86 4.99
C ASN A 799 -5.76 18.46 6.37
N SER A 800 -4.46 18.17 6.48
CA SER A 800 -3.83 17.82 7.76
C SER A 800 -3.72 19.00 8.73
N ALA A 801 -3.55 20.24 8.26
CA ALA A 801 -3.44 21.40 9.13
C ALA A 801 -4.71 21.64 9.98
N ASN A 802 -5.88 21.25 9.47
CA ASN A 802 -7.14 21.33 10.21
C ASN A 802 -7.29 20.24 11.28
N MET A 803 -6.46 19.19 11.25
CA MET A 803 -6.49 18.03 12.16
C MET A 803 -5.42 18.09 13.27
N ILE A 804 -4.50 19.06 13.21
CA ILE A 804 -3.35 19.13 14.12
C ILE A 804 -3.67 20.02 15.33
N ASP A 805 -3.64 19.42 16.52
CA ASP A 805 -3.52 20.14 17.79
C ASP A 805 -2.09 20.69 17.92
N LEU A 806 -1.96 22.01 18.12
CA LEU A 806 -0.69 22.69 18.31
C LEU A 806 0.10 22.16 19.52
N HIS A 807 -0.57 21.56 20.51
CA HIS A 807 0.06 20.94 21.68
C HIS A 807 0.65 19.55 21.41
N GLN A 808 0.43 18.96 20.23
CA GLN A 808 0.94 17.63 19.85
C GLN A 808 2.13 17.68 18.88
N LEU A 809 2.61 18.87 18.53
CA LEU A 809 3.77 19.05 17.66
C LEU A 809 5.09 18.86 18.45
N ASP A 810 5.98 18.00 17.96
CA ASP A 810 7.37 17.82 18.46
C ASP A 810 8.25 19.05 18.08
N ILE A 811 7.85 20.30 18.45
CA ILE A 811 8.49 21.59 18.08
C ILE A 811 8.51 22.62 19.24
#